data_AF-A0A6N7GQ11-F1
#
_entry.id   AF-A0A6N7GQ11-F1
#
_cell.length_a   1.000
_cell.length_b   1.000
_cell.length_c   1.000
_cell.angle_alpha   90.00
_cell.angle_beta   90.00
_cell.angle_gamma   90.00
#
_symmetry.space_group_name_H-M   'P 1'
#
loop_
_entity.id
_entity.type
_entity.pdbx_description
1 polymer ?
#
loop_
_entity_poly.entity_id
_entity_poly.type
_entity_poly.pdbx_seq_one_letter_code
_entity_poly.pdbx_strand_id
1 'polypeptide(L)'
;MPGNIADWFYNFPLAGTDTPTATVGMIEPGSGDVLPSGSPNFKDLLDDYRSQAGVSTPGRYYSIANNGTSYNDSRPGERSLDVGVVASASPGSTIGLYAGSGFHERPTGGPTEGAYSNVFTSFQAAFWDQTNNPPVVSASYSMSQQTRPGSVFATAAQELFVDAALRNITLLKADNDFGSSWGFGNGLANQNVNASSPYAIVVGGTSLTTLAAAPSDPTVSDKPSAADSVYGLAMANDRATLWKLVEGGLTVLPSTVSGPQASATTFLEAVWNDYTLSQSSWSGVGAGAGDGGVDTTQPTPWYQTALGLTPTSVNPSGGTGRGAPDVSANSGGNMFYRVPDPTMTQIQADDGTSAAAPMWASLMAQIDTIFQDQGLPNLGYTNDLLYTAAAIAPASFNDITLGNNVSSFHHGGTLTDSNGDPITLTGFGYYAGPGYDLTTGLGTPNGTLLARSLSSIAHSQMYFDAEPSVIDADGASGWRSGADQSLLVQTMSSAGVNVNLTEGSDTFDFFSAASDVFSWTCRIAQQSLQPDFDPNLVRLFDTFGQGALGQATLSSDESLSVSINGTSAEALQATLTSSFGFADFMTEDGAVRVARPLAVAETAGGQDDQTAIVRLRQNGADSLTLSLYRVDDLSGAIDGLHPGDSGYAAAAQARAYQTATGGATVAGPGHGNYAQTGLINVDAGDLIAFQLTNTTKGHTYWGFVDANETVNGEHVGHLWNYGLNTWGFEDLYGGGDRDFNDLVVQLDFTSASGSGWLV
;
A
#
# COMPACT_ATOMS: atom_id res chain seq x y z
N MET A 1 14.55 -13.50 -11.04
CA MET A 1 13.31 -13.91 -11.74
C MET A 1 12.17 -13.10 -11.16
N PRO A 2 11.09 -12.80 -11.91
CA PRO A 2 9.95 -12.03 -11.40
C PRO A 2 9.34 -12.64 -10.14
N GLY A 3 9.24 -13.97 -10.04
CA GLY A 3 8.77 -14.66 -8.83
C GLY A 3 9.59 -14.38 -7.58
N ASN A 4 10.91 -14.17 -7.72
CA ASN A 4 11.75 -13.79 -6.58
C ASN A 4 11.53 -12.34 -6.17
N ILE A 5 11.14 -11.45 -7.10
CA ILE A 5 10.82 -10.06 -6.76
C ILE A 5 9.52 -10.02 -5.96
N ALA A 6 8.51 -10.77 -6.44
CA ALA A 6 7.25 -10.97 -5.75
C ALA A 6 7.44 -11.54 -4.33
N ASP A 7 8.29 -12.56 -4.19
CA ASP A 7 8.57 -13.23 -2.91
C ASP A 7 9.39 -12.33 -1.96
N TRP A 8 10.59 -11.92 -2.37
CA TRP A 8 11.59 -11.35 -1.44
C TRP A 8 11.39 -9.87 -1.14
N PHE A 9 10.78 -9.12 -2.05
CA PHE A 9 10.74 -7.66 -1.96
C PHE A 9 9.33 -7.10 -1.83
N TYR A 10 8.34 -7.80 -2.41
CA TYR A 10 6.94 -7.41 -2.31
C TYR A 10 6.09 -8.35 -1.46
N ASN A 11 6.68 -9.37 -0.84
CA ASN A 11 6.00 -10.25 0.13
C ASN A 11 4.64 -10.77 -0.34
N PHE A 12 4.56 -11.24 -1.58
CA PHE A 12 3.31 -11.75 -2.17
C PHE A 12 2.78 -12.94 -1.35
N PRO A 13 1.50 -12.95 -0.96
CA PRO A 13 0.98 -13.87 0.06
C PRO A 13 0.99 -15.35 -0.37
N LEU A 14 0.95 -15.63 -1.68
CA LEU A 14 0.97 -16.99 -2.23
C LEU A 14 2.26 -17.30 -3.01
N ALA A 15 3.30 -16.45 -2.89
CA ALA A 15 4.60 -16.70 -3.50
C ALA A 15 5.20 -18.03 -3.00
N GLY A 16 5.83 -18.77 -3.91
CA GLY A 16 6.42 -20.07 -3.59
C GLY A 16 5.41 -21.20 -3.31
N THR A 17 4.10 -20.96 -3.43
CA THR A 17 3.06 -21.99 -3.29
C THR A 17 2.59 -22.51 -4.66
N ASP A 18 2.10 -23.76 -4.70
CA ASP A 18 1.49 -24.37 -5.90
C ASP A 18 -0.03 -24.07 -6.01
N THR A 19 -0.50 -23.01 -5.34
CA THR A 19 -1.92 -22.65 -5.26
C THR A 19 -2.42 -22.17 -6.63
N PRO A 20 -3.52 -22.74 -7.19
CA PRO A 20 -4.16 -22.17 -8.36
C PRO A 20 -4.66 -20.76 -8.04
N THR A 21 -4.30 -19.78 -8.86
CA THR A 21 -4.72 -18.39 -8.67
C THR A 21 -5.66 -17.94 -9.78
N ALA A 22 -6.33 -16.80 -9.57
CA ALA A 22 -7.27 -16.23 -10.51
C ALA A 22 -6.63 -15.99 -11.90
N THR A 23 -7.47 -15.96 -12.94
CA THR A 23 -7.00 -15.73 -14.31
C THR A 23 -6.53 -14.29 -14.47
N VAL A 24 -5.37 -14.10 -15.09
CA VAL A 24 -4.85 -12.77 -15.49
C VAL A 24 -5.02 -12.62 -16.99
N GLY A 25 -5.90 -11.69 -17.38
CA GLY A 25 -6.01 -11.22 -18.76
C GLY A 25 -4.94 -10.18 -19.07
N MET A 26 -4.44 -10.17 -20.30
CA MET A 26 -3.33 -9.34 -20.73
C MET A 26 -3.67 -8.69 -22.05
N ILE A 27 -3.52 -7.37 -22.12
CA ILE A 27 -3.79 -6.58 -23.30
C ILE A 27 -2.55 -6.62 -24.20
N GLU A 28 -2.62 -7.39 -25.29
CA GLU A 28 -1.47 -7.69 -26.15
C GLU A 28 -1.77 -7.41 -27.64
N PRO A 29 -2.03 -6.14 -28.00
CA PRO A 29 -2.63 -5.79 -29.29
C PRO A 29 -1.83 -6.33 -30.46
N GLY A 30 -2.45 -7.19 -31.26
CA GLY A 30 -1.91 -7.79 -32.48
C GLY A 30 -0.70 -8.74 -32.31
N SER A 31 -0.20 -8.97 -31.10
CA SER A 31 0.77 -10.02 -30.81
C SER A 31 0.07 -11.34 -30.47
N GLY A 32 -0.74 -11.36 -29.41
CA GLY A 32 -1.28 -12.61 -28.86
C GLY A 32 -0.19 -13.66 -28.62
N ASP A 33 -0.42 -14.89 -29.06
CA ASP A 33 0.51 -16.02 -28.95
C ASP A 33 1.42 -16.21 -30.17
N VAL A 34 1.50 -15.23 -31.09
CA VAL A 34 2.29 -15.36 -32.32
C VAL A 34 3.79 -15.48 -32.04
N LEU A 35 4.47 -16.28 -32.85
CA LEU A 35 5.91 -16.56 -32.78
C LEU A 35 6.51 -16.55 -34.20
N PRO A 36 7.85 -16.45 -34.33
CA PRO A 36 8.52 -16.62 -35.61
C PRO A 36 8.16 -17.95 -36.29
N SER A 37 8.12 -17.96 -37.62
CA SER A 37 7.86 -19.18 -38.39
C SER A 37 8.91 -20.25 -38.10
N GLY A 38 8.46 -21.44 -37.70
CA GLY A 38 9.33 -22.59 -37.40
C GLY A 38 9.78 -22.69 -35.95
N SER A 39 9.37 -21.75 -35.08
CA SER A 39 9.55 -21.88 -33.62
C SER A 39 8.75 -23.07 -33.07
N PRO A 40 9.17 -23.64 -31.93
CA PRO A 40 8.28 -24.44 -31.08
C PRO A 40 6.99 -23.65 -30.78
N ASN A 41 5.92 -24.36 -30.42
CA ASN A 41 4.68 -23.67 -30.12
C ASN A 41 4.83 -22.84 -28.82
N PHE A 42 3.95 -21.85 -28.64
CA PHE A 42 4.02 -20.93 -27.51
C PHE A 42 3.90 -21.62 -26.15
N LYS A 43 3.13 -22.72 -26.06
CA LYS A 43 2.98 -23.50 -24.83
C LYS A 43 4.31 -24.08 -24.37
N ASP A 44 5.04 -24.70 -25.29
CA ASP A 44 6.31 -25.36 -24.99
C ASP A 44 7.34 -24.33 -24.52
N LEU A 45 7.42 -23.17 -25.18
CA LEU A 45 8.34 -22.09 -24.79
C LEU A 45 7.96 -21.43 -23.46
N LEU A 46 6.66 -21.27 -23.18
CA LEU A 46 6.17 -20.83 -21.88
C LEU A 46 6.58 -21.81 -20.78
N ASP A 47 6.42 -23.12 -21.01
CA ASP A 47 6.81 -24.15 -20.05
C ASP A 47 8.34 -24.20 -19.86
N ASP A 48 9.12 -24.00 -20.93
CA ASP A 48 10.58 -23.92 -20.86
C ASP A 48 11.05 -22.70 -20.03
N TYR A 49 10.42 -21.54 -20.20
CA TYR A 49 10.68 -20.38 -19.34
C TYR A 49 10.32 -20.65 -17.88
N ARG A 50 9.13 -21.20 -17.63
CA ARG A 50 8.67 -21.55 -16.28
C ARG A 50 9.66 -22.50 -15.59
N SER A 51 10.12 -23.52 -16.29
CA SER A 51 11.13 -24.44 -15.77
C SER A 51 12.44 -23.73 -15.41
N GLN A 52 12.90 -22.77 -16.23
CA GLN A 52 14.09 -21.96 -15.94
C GLN A 52 13.87 -21.00 -14.76
N ALA A 53 12.64 -20.53 -14.56
CA ALA A 53 12.23 -19.71 -13.43
C ALA A 53 12.00 -20.52 -12.13
N GLY A 54 12.18 -21.85 -12.16
CA GLY A 54 11.99 -22.73 -11.01
C GLY A 54 10.54 -23.20 -10.81
N VAL A 55 9.65 -22.92 -11.76
CA VAL A 55 8.24 -23.32 -11.73
C VAL A 55 8.06 -24.60 -12.54
N SER A 56 7.81 -25.71 -11.85
CA SER A 56 7.74 -27.05 -12.49
C SER A 56 6.37 -27.40 -13.07
N THR A 57 5.32 -26.68 -12.68
CA THR A 57 3.96 -26.92 -13.16
C THR A 57 3.77 -26.36 -14.57
N PRO A 58 3.14 -27.10 -15.50
CA PRO A 58 2.87 -26.59 -16.85
C PRO A 58 2.02 -25.32 -16.80
N GLY A 59 2.39 -24.31 -17.59
CA GLY A 59 1.64 -23.06 -17.71
C GLY A 59 0.26 -23.28 -18.34
N ARG A 60 -0.67 -22.37 -18.09
CA ARG A 60 -2.00 -22.37 -18.73
C ARG A 60 -2.19 -21.05 -19.42
N TYR A 61 -2.58 -21.08 -20.69
CA TYR A 61 -2.89 -19.86 -21.42
C TYR A 61 -3.99 -20.07 -22.46
N TYR A 62 -4.59 -18.97 -22.89
CA TYR A 62 -5.47 -18.88 -24.04
C TYR A 62 -5.21 -17.56 -24.80
N SER A 63 -5.65 -17.48 -26.05
CA SER A 63 -5.45 -16.32 -26.94
C SER A 63 -6.79 -15.95 -27.59
N ILE A 64 -7.23 -14.70 -27.46
CA ILE A 64 -8.51 -14.19 -27.95
C ILE A 64 -8.30 -13.12 -29.01
N ALA A 65 -9.20 -13.12 -30.00
CA ALA A 65 -9.22 -12.20 -31.12
C ALA A 65 -7.89 -12.20 -31.90
N ASN A 66 -7.28 -13.37 -32.08
CA ASN A 66 -6.01 -13.54 -32.80
C ASN A 66 -6.12 -13.46 -34.34
N ASN A 67 -7.27 -13.03 -34.87
CA ASN A 67 -7.47 -12.86 -36.31
C ASN A 67 -6.68 -11.63 -36.77
N GLY A 68 -5.50 -11.84 -37.35
CA GLY A 68 -4.62 -10.75 -37.78
C GLY A 68 -3.43 -10.51 -36.84
N THR A 69 -3.02 -11.48 -36.01
CA THR A 69 -1.74 -11.35 -35.30
C THR A 69 -0.56 -11.37 -36.27
N SER A 70 0.49 -10.60 -35.98
CA SER A 70 1.72 -10.54 -36.79
C SER A 70 2.93 -10.44 -35.89
N TYR A 71 3.88 -11.38 -35.99
CA TYR A 71 5.12 -11.27 -35.21
C TYR A 71 5.94 -10.04 -35.60
N ASN A 72 6.02 -9.73 -36.90
CA ASN A 72 6.89 -8.67 -37.41
C ASN A 72 6.31 -7.25 -37.23
N ASP A 73 4.99 -7.14 -37.21
CA ASP A 73 4.30 -5.85 -37.17
C ASP A 73 3.75 -5.51 -35.77
N SER A 74 3.86 -6.44 -34.82
CA SER A 74 3.48 -6.26 -33.42
C SER A 74 4.69 -6.05 -32.50
N ARG A 75 4.46 -6.04 -31.18
CA ARG A 75 5.51 -5.89 -30.16
C ARG A 75 5.65 -7.18 -29.32
N PRO A 76 6.18 -8.28 -29.91
CA PRO A 76 6.29 -9.55 -29.21
C PRO A 76 7.21 -9.51 -27.98
N GLY A 77 8.11 -8.52 -27.87
CA GLY A 77 8.94 -8.31 -26.68
C GLY A 77 8.11 -7.91 -25.46
N GLU A 78 7.20 -6.95 -25.62
CA GLU A 78 6.26 -6.52 -24.58
C GLU A 78 5.43 -7.70 -24.07
N ARG A 79 4.84 -8.46 -25.00
CA ARG A 79 4.10 -9.69 -24.69
C ARG A 79 4.95 -10.66 -23.89
N SER A 80 6.20 -10.89 -24.31
CA SER A 80 7.09 -11.82 -23.63
C SER A 80 7.46 -11.33 -22.22
N LEU A 81 7.67 -10.03 -22.03
CA LEU A 81 7.88 -9.40 -20.73
C LEU A 81 6.68 -9.65 -19.82
N ASP A 82 5.49 -9.22 -20.24
CA ASP A 82 4.30 -9.31 -19.41
C ASP A 82 3.99 -10.79 -19.06
N VAL A 83 4.12 -11.70 -20.03
CA VAL A 83 3.92 -13.14 -19.82
C VAL A 83 4.95 -13.70 -18.85
N GLY A 84 6.21 -13.30 -18.99
CA GLY A 84 7.30 -13.72 -18.10
C GLY A 84 7.06 -13.31 -16.65
N VAL A 85 6.58 -12.08 -16.44
CA VAL A 85 6.22 -11.59 -15.11
C VAL A 85 5.13 -12.46 -14.49
N VAL A 86 3.98 -12.60 -15.15
CA VAL A 86 2.85 -13.38 -14.59
C VAL A 86 3.20 -14.86 -14.42
N ALA A 87 3.89 -15.46 -15.39
CA ALA A 87 4.22 -16.88 -15.38
C ALA A 87 5.12 -17.29 -14.21
N SER A 88 5.86 -16.35 -13.61
CA SER A 88 6.74 -16.59 -12.47
C SER A 88 6.24 -15.97 -11.16
N ALA A 89 5.60 -14.80 -11.19
CA ALA A 89 5.10 -14.10 -9.99
C ALA A 89 3.74 -14.61 -9.50
N SER A 90 2.89 -15.12 -10.40
CA SER A 90 1.64 -15.80 -10.06
C SER A 90 1.51 -17.08 -10.88
N PRO A 91 2.38 -18.08 -10.62
CA PRO A 91 2.50 -19.27 -11.47
C PRO A 91 1.24 -20.14 -11.50
N GLY A 92 0.35 -19.96 -10.53
CA GLY A 92 -0.98 -20.56 -10.46
C GLY A 92 -2.00 -19.94 -11.41
N SER A 93 -1.74 -18.79 -12.03
CA SER A 93 -2.71 -18.09 -12.88
C SER A 93 -2.85 -18.77 -14.24
N THR A 94 -4.04 -18.68 -14.82
CA THR A 94 -4.18 -18.85 -16.28
C THR A 94 -3.92 -17.51 -16.95
N ILE A 95 -3.14 -17.51 -18.03
CA ILE A 95 -2.76 -16.30 -18.78
C ILE A 95 -3.67 -16.14 -20.00
N GLY A 96 -4.44 -15.05 -20.06
CA GLY A 96 -5.29 -14.73 -21.21
C GLY A 96 -4.67 -13.66 -22.10
N LEU A 97 -4.35 -13.95 -23.36
CA LEU A 97 -3.75 -12.97 -24.28
C LEU A 97 -4.83 -12.35 -25.19
N TYR A 98 -5.09 -11.05 -25.07
CA TYR A 98 -6.13 -10.35 -25.82
C TYR A 98 -5.51 -9.50 -26.96
N ALA A 99 -5.49 -10.08 -28.16
CA ALA A 99 -4.89 -9.47 -29.33
C ALA A 99 -5.73 -8.37 -30.01
N GLY A 100 -7.01 -8.23 -29.64
CA GLY A 100 -7.91 -7.22 -30.19
C GLY A 100 -8.19 -7.46 -31.68
N SER A 101 -8.35 -6.39 -32.48
CA SER A 101 -8.68 -6.53 -33.90
C SER A 101 -7.52 -6.99 -34.81
N GLY A 102 -6.33 -7.26 -34.25
CA GLY A 102 -5.14 -7.65 -35.01
C GLY A 102 -4.48 -6.50 -35.79
N PHE A 103 -3.27 -6.75 -36.34
CA PHE A 103 -2.61 -5.90 -37.32
C PHE A 103 -3.00 -6.33 -38.75
N HIS A 104 -3.30 -5.36 -39.60
CA HIS A 104 -3.48 -5.60 -41.03
C HIS A 104 -2.71 -4.56 -41.85
N GLU A 105 -1.52 -4.90 -42.34
CA GLU A 105 -0.90 -4.21 -43.47
C GLU A 105 -0.51 -5.20 -44.59
N ARG A 106 -0.76 -4.78 -45.84
CA ARG A 106 -0.34 -5.47 -47.05
C ARG A 106 1.06 -4.98 -47.43
N PRO A 107 1.99 -5.87 -47.86
CA PRO A 107 3.21 -5.42 -48.48
C PRO A 107 2.85 -4.74 -49.82
N THR A 108 3.25 -3.47 -49.99
CA THR A 108 3.17 -2.62 -51.20
C THR A 108 1.93 -1.71 -51.39
N GLY A 109 1.99 -0.51 -50.81
CA GLY A 109 1.60 0.80 -51.38
C GLY A 109 0.16 1.05 -51.87
N GLY A 110 -0.64 1.76 -51.07
CA GLY A 110 -1.91 2.41 -51.45
C GLY A 110 -2.82 2.73 -50.24
N PRO A 111 -3.73 3.74 -50.26
CA PRO A 111 -4.47 4.15 -49.07
C PRO A 111 -5.65 3.22 -48.71
N THR A 112 -5.61 2.74 -47.46
CA THR A 112 -6.69 2.44 -46.48
C THR A 112 -7.88 1.57 -46.88
N GLU A 113 -7.83 0.26 -46.57
CA GLU A 113 -8.96 -0.56 -46.08
C GLU A 113 -8.43 -1.73 -45.20
N GLY A 114 -8.28 -1.52 -43.89
CA GLY A 114 -7.89 -2.52 -42.90
C GLY A 114 -7.75 -1.91 -41.50
N ALA A 115 -8.27 -2.55 -40.46
CA ALA A 115 -8.15 -2.06 -39.08
C ALA A 115 -6.71 -2.31 -38.58
N TYR A 116 -6.02 -1.25 -38.14
CA TYR A 116 -4.83 -1.38 -37.30
C TYR A 116 -5.28 -1.79 -35.90
N SER A 117 -4.49 -2.60 -35.21
CA SER A 117 -4.78 -2.97 -33.83
C SER A 117 -4.83 -1.70 -32.99
N ASN A 118 -6.04 -1.29 -32.62
CA ASN A 118 -6.23 -0.28 -31.60
C ASN A 118 -6.39 -1.01 -30.27
N VAL A 119 -5.59 -0.63 -29.28
CA VAL A 119 -5.64 -1.14 -27.91
C VAL A 119 -7.07 -1.11 -27.33
N PHE A 120 -7.91 -0.16 -27.78
CA PHE A 120 -9.34 -0.10 -27.45
C PHE A 120 -10.06 -1.44 -27.70
N THR A 121 -9.80 -2.10 -28.83
CA THR A 121 -10.46 -3.37 -29.19
C THR A 121 -9.93 -4.54 -28.37
N SER A 122 -8.67 -4.52 -27.93
CA SER A 122 -8.12 -5.50 -27.00
C SER A 122 -8.76 -5.36 -25.63
N PHE A 123 -8.89 -4.14 -25.11
CA PHE A 123 -9.61 -3.87 -23.86
C PHE A 123 -11.07 -4.33 -23.95
N GLN A 124 -11.77 -3.95 -25.01
CA GLN A 124 -13.15 -4.40 -25.23
C GLN A 124 -13.25 -5.93 -25.26
N ALA A 125 -12.33 -6.61 -25.94
CA ALA A 125 -12.30 -8.07 -25.99
C ALA A 125 -12.08 -8.69 -24.61
N ALA A 126 -11.20 -8.12 -23.78
CA ALA A 126 -10.94 -8.58 -22.42
C ALA A 126 -12.15 -8.38 -21.50
N PHE A 127 -12.75 -7.18 -21.49
CA PHE A 127 -13.83 -6.85 -20.57
C PHE A 127 -15.13 -7.61 -20.88
N TRP A 128 -15.34 -7.93 -22.16
CA TRP A 128 -16.52 -8.65 -22.64
C TRP A 128 -16.26 -10.13 -22.96
N ASP A 129 -15.11 -10.68 -22.57
CA ASP A 129 -14.90 -12.13 -22.60
C ASP A 129 -15.72 -12.80 -21.49
N GLN A 130 -16.93 -13.20 -21.83
CA GLN A 130 -17.83 -13.93 -20.94
C GLN A 130 -17.53 -15.44 -20.87
N THR A 131 -16.59 -15.93 -21.69
CA THR A 131 -16.21 -17.34 -21.71
C THR A 131 -15.09 -17.62 -20.72
N ASN A 132 -14.00 -16.86 -20.80
CA ASN A 132 -12.86 -16.99 -19.89
C ASN A 132 -12.98 -16.07 -18.66
N ASN A 133 -13.76 -14.98 -18.76
CA ASN A 133 -14.15 -14.08 -17.67
C ASN A 133 -13.00 -13.72 -16.70
N PRO A 134 -11.90 -13.12 -17.19
CA PRO A 134 -10.77 -12.77 -16.35
C PRO A 134 -11.16 -11.72 -15.31
N PRO A 135 -10.99 -11.96 -14.00
CA PRO A 135 -11.28 -10.98 -12.97
C PRO A 135 -10.19 -9.91 -12.81
N VAL A 136 -8.99 -10.18 -13.33
CA VAL A 136 -7.86 -9.23 -13.33
C VAL A 136 -7.36 -9.06 -14.75
N VAL A 137 -7.17 -7.81 -15.18
CA VAL A 137 -6.61 -7.46 -16.48
C VAL A 137 -5.40 -6.54 -16.31
N SER A 138 -4.28 -6.91 -16.92
CA SER A 138 -3.07 -6.08 -17.03
C SER A 138 -2.95 -5.47 -18.41
N ALA A 139 -2.49 -4.22 -18.48
CA ALA A 139 -2.20 -3.54 -19.72
C ALA A 139 -0.93 -2.69 -19.64
N SER A 140 0.10 -3.11 -20.38
CA SER A 140 1.32 -2.34 -20.62
C SER A 140 1.21 -1.46 -21.88
N TYR A 141 -0.03 -1.19 -22.31
CA TYR A 141 -0.37 -0.36 -23.46
C TYR A 141 -1.36 0.73 -23.07
N SER A 142 -1.25 1.88 -23.74
CA SER A 142 -2.14 3.02 -23.57
C SER A 142 -2.78 3.43 -24.89
N MET A 143 -3.97 4.05 -24.81
CA MET A 143 -4.55 4.81 -25.91
C MET A 143 -3.74 6.11 -26.10
N SER A 144 -2.56 5.99 -26.71
CA SER A 144 -1.52 7.03 -26.75
C SER A 144 -1.97 8.34 -27.40
N GLN A 145 -2.88 8.28 -28.36
CA GLN A 145 -3.51 9.46 -28.96
C GLN A 145 -4.56 10.03 -28.00
N GLN A 146 -4.21 11.11 -27.31
CA GLN A 146 -5.13 11.79 -26.38
C GLN A 146 -6.44 12.15 -27.09
N THR A 147 -7.56 11.77 -26.47
CA THR A 147 -8.87 12.16 -26.97
C THR A 147 -9.12 13.63 -26.64
N ARG A 148 -9.83 14.35 -27.52
CA ARG A 148 -10.19 15.74 -27.24
C ARG A 148 -11.24 15.77 -26.12
N PRO A 149 -11.02 16.48 -25.00
CA PRO A 149 -12.02 16.62 -23.95
C PRO A 149 -13.38 17.09 -24.50
N GLY A 150 -14.46 16.47 -24.01
CA GLY A 150 -15.84 16.74 -24.47
C GLY A 150 -16.20 16.19 -25.85
N SER A 151 -15.31 15.47 -26.53
CA SER A 151 -15.64 14.74 -27.76
C SER A 151 -16.29 13.39 -27.46
N VAL A 152 -17.09 12.87 -28.39
CA VAL A 152 -17.68 11.51 -28.28
C VAL A 152 -16.62 10.40 -28.14
N PHE A 153 -15.40 10.63 -28.64
CA PHE A 153 -14.29 9.68 -28.48
C PHE A 153 -13.71 9.70 -27.06
N ALA A 154 -13.67 10.87 -26.41
CA ALA A 154 -13.29 10.96 -25.00
C ALA A 154 -14.30 10.23 -24.11
N THR A 155 -15.60 10.40 -24.37
CA THR A 155 -16.65 9.62 -23.71
C THR A 155 -16.46 8.13 -23.94
N ALA A 156 -16.24 7.68 -25.19
CA ALA A 156 -16.03 6.26 -25.48
C ALA A 156 -14.82 5.66 -24.76
N ALA A 157 -13.71 6.41 -24.65
CA ALA A 157 -12.52 5.97 -23.91
C ALA A 157 -12.77 5.88 -22.40
N GLN A 158 -13.51 6.84 -21.83
CA GLN A 158 -13.87 6.82 -20.40
C GLN A 158 -14.82 5.67 -20.07
N GLU A 159 -15.90 5.50 -20.83
CA GLU A 159 -16.90 4.45 -20.63
C GLU A 159 -16.31 3.05 -20.79
N LEU A 160 -15.27 2.87 -21.61
CA LEU A 160 -14.55 1.60 -21.73
C LEU A 160 -13.97 1.12 -20.38
N PHE A 161 -13.50 2.04 -19.53
CA PHE A 161 -12.97 1.68 -18.21
C PHE A 161 -14.07 1.55 -17.16
N VAL A 162 -15.20 2.24 -17.35
CA VAL A 162 -16.43 1.99 -16.57
C VAL A 162 -16.95 0.57 -16.84
N ASP A 163 -16.89 0.09 -18.08
CA ASP A 163 -17.24 -1.30 -18.42
C ASP A 163 -16.42 -2.29 -17.59
N ALA A 164 -15.10 -2.08 -17.41
CA ALA A 164 -14.27 -2.96 -16.59
C ALA A 164 -14.76 -3.01 -15.13
N ALA A 165 -15.01 -1.84 -14.52
CA ALA A 165 -15.55 -1.75 -13.17
C ALA A 165 -16.91 -2.45 -13.04
N LEU A 166 -17.85 -2.20 -13.96
CA LEU A 166 -19.18 -2.83 -13.97
C LEU A 166 -19.14 -4.34 -14.25
N ARG A 167 -18.07 -4.83 -14.89
CA ARG A 167 -17.82 -6.25 -15.13
C ARG A 167 -17.10 -6.94 -13.97
N ASN A 168 -16.86 -6.22 -12.86
CA ASN A 168 -16.11 -6.69 -11.70
C ASN A 168 -14.68 -7.14 -12.08
N ILE A 169 -14.00 -6.32 -12.89
CA ILE A 169 -12.65 -6.57 -13.37
C ILE A 169 -11.69 -5.53 -12.76
N THR A 170 -10.66 -6.02 -12.11
CA THR A 170 -9.54 -5.22 -11.62
C THR A 170 -8.61 -4.89 -12.79
N LEU A 171 -8.63 -3.65 -13.27
CA LEU A 171 -7.78 -3.20 -14.38
C LEU A 171 -6.54 -2.48 -13.88
N LEU A 172 -5.38 -3.03 -14.22
CA LEU A 172 -4.05 -2.50 -13.88
C LEU A 172 -3.36 -2.07 -15.15
N LYS A 173 -2.86 -0.84 -15.15
CA LYS A 173 -2.34 -0.23 -16.36
C LYS A 173 -1.03 0.48 -16.08
N ALA A 174 0.00 0.17 -16.85
CA ALA A 174 1.26 0.92 -16.81
C ALA A 174 0.99 2.40 -17.09
N ASP A 175 1.62 3.29 -16.32
CA ASP A 175 1.49 4.74 -16.55
C ASP A 175 2.20 5.11 -17.86
N ASN A 176 3.54 5.10 -17.83
CA ASN A 176 4.49 5.02 -18.97
C ASN A 176 5.94 5.24 -18.49
N ASP A 177 6.87 5.20 -19.45
CA ASP A 177 8.32 5.14 -19.21
C ASP A 177 9.09 6.41 -19.62
N PHE A 178 8.41 7.53 -19.89
CA PHE A 178 9.03 8.74 -20.46
C PHE A 178 9.20 9.90 -19.46
N GLY A 179 9.06 9.59 -18.16
CA GLY A 179 9.02 10.57 -17.08
C GLY A 179 7.95 11.64 -17.29
N SER A 180 8.04 12.71 -16.49
CA SER A 180 7.04 13.80 -16.52
C SER A 180 6.86 14.48 -17.88
N SER A 181 7.83 14.47 -18.78
CA SER A 181 7.70 15.11 -20.10
C SER A 181 6.88 14.30 -21.09
N TRP A 182 6.72 12.99 -20.88
CA TRP A 182 6.15 12.08 -21.86
C TRP A 182 6.90 12.06 -23.21
N GLY A 183 8.17 12.51 -23.23
CA GLY A 183 8.98 12.68 -24.43
C GLY A 183 8.60 13.90 -25.29
N PHE A 184 7.70 14.78 -24.81
CA PHE A 184 7.29 15.97 -25.56
C PHE A 184 8.20 17.17 -25.30
N GLY A 185 8.76 17.72 -26.38
CA GLY A 185 9.55 18.97 -26.38
C GLY A 185 8.71 20.25 -26.20
N ASN A 186 7.63 20.19 -25.41
CA ASN A 186 6.70 21.29 -25.16
C ASN A 186 6.97 22.02 -23.83
N GLY A 187 8.03 21.66 -23.12
CA GLY A 187 8.52 22.32 -21.91
C GLY A 187 7.55 22.25 -20.73
N LEU A 188 6.72 21.21 -20.68
CA LEU A 188 5.73 20.99 -19.64
C LEU A 188 5.83 19.56 -19.10
N ALA A 189 5.26 19.34 -17.91
CA ALA A 189 4.89 18.01 -17.47
C ALA A 189 3.58 17.59 -18.17
N ASN A 190 3.48 16.36 -18.65
CA ASN A 190 2.37 15.87 -19.47
C ASN A 190 1.83 14.57 -18.87
N GLN A 191 0.59 14.59 -18.38
CA GLN A 191 -0.13 13.38 -18.00
C GLN A 191 -1.11 12.99 -19.12
N ASN A 192 -1.12 11.72 -19.53
CA ASN A 192 -2.01 11.27 -20.60
C ASN A 192 -3.45 11.05 -20.12
N VAL A 193 -4.39 11.84 -20.65
CA VAL A 193 -5.81 11.81 -20.25
C VAL A 193 -6.51 10.45 -20.45
N ASN A 194 -6.14 9.69 -21.49
CA ASN A 194 -6.73 8.36 -21.72
C ASN A 194 -6.06 7.27 -20.86
N ALA A 195 -4.87 7.55 -20.33
CA ALA A 195 -4.11 6.65 -19.46
C ALA A 195 -4.52 6.80 -17.99
N SER A 196 -5.09 7.96 -17.62
CA SER A 196 -5.42 8.35 -16.25
C SER A 196 -6.90 8.13 -15.93
N SER A 197 -7.50 7.00 -16.31
CA SER A 197 -8.87 6.71 -15.90
C SER A 197 -8.97 6.56 -14.37
N PRO A 198 -9.98 7.15 -13.70
CA PRO A 198 -10.22 6.91 -12.27
C PRO A 198 -10.80 5.51 -11.98
N TYR A 199 -11.12 4.73 -13.02
CA TYR A 199 -11.62 3.35 -12.93
C TYR A 199 -10.54 2.31 -13.26
N ALA A 200 -9.28 2.72 -13.31
CA ALA A 200 -8.12 1.86 -13.47
C ALA A 200 -7.10 2.16 -12.38
N ILE A 201 -6.35 1.15 -11.96
CA ILE A 201 -5.15 1.33 -11.15
C ILE A 201 -4.01 1.68 -12.10
N VAL A 202 -3.53 2.92 -12.02
CA VAL A 202 -2.37 3.37 -12.80
C VAL A 202 -1.11 3.03 -12.03
N VAL A 203 -0.22 2.26 -12.66
CA VAL A 203 0.98 1.69 -12.04
C VAL A 203 2.21 2.43 -12.56
N GLY A 204 2.90 3.14 -11.67
CA GLY A 204 4.16 3.82 -11.92
C GLY A 204 5.37 2.92 -11.67
N GLY A 205 6.56 3.53 -11.65
CA GLY A 205 7.82 2.81 -11.63
C GLY A 205 8.80 3.22 -10.53
N THR A 206 9.41 2.22 -9.90
CA THR A 206 10.50 2.37 -8.92
C THR A 206 11.78 1.67 -9.38
N SER A 207 12.91 2.04 -8.77
CA SER A 207 14.20 1.38 -8.92
C SER A 207 14.57 0.72 -7.59
N LEU A 208 14.50 -0.62 -7.54
CA LEU A 208 14.83 -1.38 -6.36
C LEU A 208 16.33 -1.68 -6.31
N THR A 209 16.94 -1.36 -5.17
CA THR A 209 18.34 -1.61 -4.88
C THR A 209 18.45 -2.60 -3.73
N THR A 210 19.06 -3.75 -3.98
CA THR A 210 19.34 -4.73 -2.92
C THR A 210 20.56 -4.31 -2.11
N LEU A 211 20.69 -4.84 -0.90
CA LEU A 211 21.87 -4.59 -0.07
C LEU A 211 23.17 -5.05 -0.73
N ALA A 212 23.12 -6.12 -1.51
CA ALA A 212 24.26 -6.58 -2.30
C ALA A 212 24.62 -5.65 -3.47
N ALA A 213 23.61 -4.99 -4.07
CA ALA A 213 23.80 -4.08 -5.19
C ALA A 213 24.21 -2.68 -4.75
N ALA A 214 23.75 -2.21 -3.58
CA ALA A 214 23.96 -0.84 -3.08
C ALA A 214 25.42 -0.34 -3.15
N PRO A 215 26.45 -1.13 -2.79
CA PRO A 215 27.84 -0.68 -2.92
C PRO A 215 28.31 -0.42 -4.36
N SER A 216 27.63 -0.99 -5.35
CA SER A 216 27.99 -0.90 -6.78
C SER A 216 27.34 0.28 -7.49
N ASP A 217 26.39 0.98 -6.85
CA ASP A 217 25.76 2.18 -7.38
C ASP A 217 26.38 3.43 -6.74
N PRO A 218 27.18 4.22 -7.48
CA PRO A 218 27.84 5.41 -6.94
C PRO A 218 26.87 6.50 -6.46
N THR A 219 25.63 6.53 -6.96
CA THR A 219 24.61 7.48 -6.50
C THR A 219 24.10 7.14 -5.09
N VAL A 220 24.21 5.87 -4.71
CA VAL A 220 23.81 5.34 -3.40
C VAL A 220 25.01 5.20 -2.45
N SER A 221 26.19 4.84 -2.97
CA SER A 221 27.38 4.50 -2.17
C SER A 221 28.45 5.58 -2.08
N ASP A 222 28.61 6.44 -3.08
CA ASP A 222 29.77 7.35 -3.17
C ASP A 222 29.44 8.83 -2.98
N LYS A 223 28.17 9.24 -3.13
CA LYS A 223 27.77 10.65 -3.15
C LYS A 223 26.97 11.04 -1.90
N PRO A 224 27.24 12.22 -1.31
CA PRO A 224 28.28 13.21 -1.67
C PRO A 224 29.71 12.77 -1.27
N SER A 225 29.84 11.83 -0.34
CA SER A 225 31.06 11.10 0.01
C SER A 225 30.68 9.68 0.40
N ALA A 226 31.62 8.73 0.44
CA ALA A 226 31.30 7.36 0.86
C ALA A 226 30.81 7.24 2.32
N ALA A 227 31.15 8.20 3.19
CA ALA A 227 30.71 8.22 4.58
C ALA A 227 29.34 8.90 4.76
N ASP A 228 29.06 9.90 3.90
CA ASP A 228 27.82 10.70 3.96
C ASP A 228 26.77 10.24 2.93
N SER A 229 27.05 9.16 2.19
CA SER A 229 26.10 8.55 1.25
C SER A 229 25.01 7.79 2.00
N VAL A 230 23.89 7.52 1.32
CA VAL A 230 22.78 6.74 1.90
C VAL A 230 23.28 5.39 2.41
N TYR A 231 24.12 4.70 1.63
CA TYR A 231 24.74 3.46 2.07
C TYR A 231 25.71 3.65 3.24
N GLY A 232 26.60 4.65 3.19
CA GLY A 232 27.56 4.92 4.25
C GLY A 232 26.89 5.19 5.60
N LEU A 233 25.87 6.04 5.61
CA LEU A 233 25.09 6.42 6.78
C LEU A 233 24.29 5.22 7.33
N ALA A 234 23.61 4.46 6.46
CA ALA A 234 22.87 3.27 6.87
C ALA A 234 23.79 2.21 7.50
N MET A 235 24.97 1.97 6.92
CA MET A 235 25.97 1.05 7.47
C MET A 235 26.59 1.54 8.79
N ALA A 236 26.57 2.86 9.03
CA ALA A 236 26.94 3.48 10.30
C ALA A 236 25.79 3.51 11.33
N ASN A 237 24.65 2.89 11.00
CA ASN A 237 23.41 2.90 11.80
C ASN A 237 22.87 4.30 12.09
N ASP A 238 23.02 5.24 11.14
CA ASP A 238 22.40 6.56 11.23
C ASP A 238 20.86 6.43 11.26
N ARG A 239 20.25 6.89 12.35
CA ARG A 239 18.80 6.72 12.58
C ARG A 239 17.94 7.44 11.56
N ALA A 240 18.32 8.66 11.17
CA ALA A 240 17.53 9.44 10.22
C ALA A 240 17.50 8.78 8.83
N THR A 241 18.62 8.21 8.41
CA THR A 241 18.71 7.43 7.18
C THR A 241 17.93 6.13 7.28
N LEU A 242 18.14 5.35 8.35
CA LEU A 242 17.44 4.08 8.54
C LEU A 242 15.93 4.26 8.67
N TRP A 243 15.45 5.32 9.31
CA TRP A 243 14.02 5.61 9.43
C TRP A 243 13.36 5.72 8.05
N LYS A 244 13.95 6.50 7.14
CA LYS A 244 13.46 6.65 5.77
C LYS A 244 13.54 5.35 4.97
N LEU A 245 14.60 4.56 5.16
CA LEU A 245 14.74 3.28 4.47
C LEU A 245 13.71 2.25 4.96
N VAL A 246 13.38 2.25 6.26
CA VAL A 246 12.32 1.40 6.83
C VAL A 246 10.95 1.77 6.25
N GLU A 247 10.65 3.06 6.13
CA GLU A 247 9.45 3.53 5.44
C GLU A 247 9.39 3.01 3.99
N GLY A 248 10.53 2.99 3.30
CA GLY A 248 10.70 2.45 1.94
C GLY A 248 10.91 0.93 1.84
N GLY A 249 10.63 0.16 2.90
CA GLY A 249 10.60 -1.31 2.85
C GLY A 249 11.84 -2.05 3.37
N LEU A 250 12.79 -1.36 3.99
CA LEU A 250 13.90 -2.01 4.70
C LEU A 250 13.38 -2.69 5.98
N THR A 251 13.54 -4.01 6.08
CA THR A 251 13.09 -4.78 7.26
C THR A 251 14.23 -5.29 8.14
N VAL A 252 15.47 -5.08 7.75
CA VAL A 252 16.66 -5.60 8.45
C VAL A 252 17.74 -4.55 8.62
N LEU A 253 18.48 -4.59 9.74
CA LEU A 253 19.56 -3.64 9.97
C LEU A 253 20.72 -3.92 8.99
N PRO A 254 21.07 -3.01 8.05
CA PRO A 254 22.02 -3.29 6.97
C PRO A 254 23.38 -3.77 7.45
N SER A 255 23.85 -3.25 8.59
CA SER A 255 25.15 -3.60 9.18
C SER A 255 25.25 -5.03 9.72
N THR A 256 24.14 -5.76 9.84
CA THR A 256 24.11 -7.14 10.39
C THR A 256 24.00 -8.22 9.30
N VAL A 257 23.66 -7.83 8.06
CA VAL A 257 23.42 -8.76 6.96
C VAL A 257 24.70 -9.00 6.17
N SER A 258 25.01 -10.26 5.86
CA SER A 258 26.17 -10.62 5.05
C SER A 258 25.92 -11.82 4.16
N GLY A 259 26.73 -11.95 3.10
CA GLY A 259 26.67 -13.11 2.21
C GLY A 259 25.42 -13.13 1.32
N PRO A 260 24.89 -14.32 0.97
CA PRO A 260 23.80 -14.46 0.00
C PRO A 260 22.51 -13.73 0.38
N GLN A 261 22.24 -13.56 1.67
CA GLN A 261 21.04 -12.88 2.17
C GLN A 261 20.94 -11.44 1.63
N ALA A 262 22.07 -10.73 1.50
CA ALA A 262 22.09 -9.36 1.01
C ALA A 262 21.51 -9.20 -0.42
N SER A 263 21.47 -10.28 -1.22
CA SER A 263 20.89 -10.25 -2.58
C SER A 263 19.36 -10.36 -2.57
N ALA A 264 18.77 -10.82 -1.47
CA ALA A 264 17.33 -10.96 -1.25
C ALA A 264 16.82 -9.97 -0.19
N THR A 265 17.59 -8.93 0.10
CA THR A 265 17.24 -7.88 1.07
C THR A 265 17.14 -6.55 0.35
N THR A 266 15.98 -5.90 0.44
CA THR A 266 15.82 -4.50 0.04
C THR A 266 16.76 -3.64 0.85
N PHE A 267 17.54 -2.78 0.19
CA PHE A 267 18.29 -1.71 0.85
C PHE A 267 17.58 -0.37 0.67
N LEU A 268 17.19 -0.08 -0.58
CA LEU A 268 16.55 1.16 -0.99
C LEU A 268 15.60 0.84 -2.14
N GLU A 269 14.43 1.44 -2.14
CA GLU A 269 13.60 1.60 -3.33
C GLU A 269 13.38 3.10 -3.56
N ALA A 270 13.61 3.56 -4.78
CA ALA A 270 13.55 4.98 -5.17
C ALA A 270 12.69 5.16 -6.42
N VAL A 271 12.34 6.40 -6.79
CA VAL A 271 11.68 6.68 -8.09
C VAL A 271 12.53 6.13 -9.23
N TRP A 272 11.93 5.43 -10.19
CA TRP A 272 12.65 5.00 -11.39
C TRP A 272 12.94 6.19 -12.30
N ASN A 273 14.21 6.56 -12.43
CA ASN A 273 14.69 7.59 -13.33
C ASN A 273 16.17 7.38 -13.66
N ASP A 274 16.43 6.85 -14.85
CA ASP A 274 17.77 6.54 -15.37
C ASP A 274 18.29 7.65 -16.31
N TYR A 275 17.65 8.81 -16.32
CA TYR A 275 18.10 9.94 -17.13
C TYR A 275 19.40 10.54 -16.60
N THR A 276 20.33 10.79 -17.51
CA THR A 276 21.65 11.34 -17.19
C THR A 276 21.87 12.63 -17.95
N LEU A 277 22.49 13.60 -17.28
CA LEU A 277 23.05 14.79 -17.90
C LEU A 277 24.58 14.69 -17.81
N SER A 278 25.23 14.40 -18.94
CA SER A 278 26.68 14.29 -19.04
C SER A 278 27.22 15.39 -19.94
N GLN A 279 27.95 16.35 -19.35
CA GLN A 279 28.43 17.55 -20.03
C GLN A 279 27.29 18.35 -20.65
N SER A 280 27.17 18.35 -21.99
CA SER A 280 26.10 19.00 -22.73
C SER A 280 25.07 18.02 -23.32
N SER A 281 25.16 16.72 -23.03
CA SER A 281 24.27 15.69 -23.55
C SER A 281 23.32 15.17 -22.48
N TRP A 282 22.03 15.07 -22.80
CA TRP A 282 20.98 14.57 -21.93
C TRP A 282 20.28 13.36 -22.54
N SER A 283 20.05 12.30 -21.76
CA SER A 283 19.44 11.06 -22.26
C SER A 283 17.91 11.01 -22.22
N GLY A 284 17.24 11.98 -21.58
CA GLY A 284 15.83 11.84 -21.17
C GLY A 284 14.74 12.11 -22.21
N VAL A 285 15.06 12.02 -23.51
CA VAL A 285 14.05 12.03 -24.58
C VAL A 285 13.49 10.63 -24.91
N GLY A 286 14.09 9.57 -24.36
CA GLY A 286 13.66 8.18 -24.53
C GLY A 286 13.01 7.59 -23.28
N ALA A 287 12.61 6.32 -23.37
CA ALA A 287 12.18 5.55 -22.20
C ALA A 287 13.32 5.48 -21.16
N GLY A 288 12.98 5.51 -19.88
CA GLY A 288 13.95 5.43 -18.78
C GLY A 288 13.52 6.11 -17.49
N ALA A 289 12.27 6.54 -17.35
CA ALA A 289 11.76 7.06 -16.08
C ALA A 289 10.25 6.81 -15.95
N GLY A 290 9.78 6.45 -14.75
CA GLY A 290 8.35 6.35 -14.49
C GLY A 290 7.66 7.71 -14.63
N ASP A 291 6.53 7.76 -15.32
CA ASP A 291 5.70 8.96 -15.35
C ASP A 291 4.86 9.12 -14.07
N GLY A 292 4.31 10.31 -13.92
CA GLY A 292 3.39 10.70 -12.87
C GLY A 292 3.09 12.18 -12.97
N GLY A 293 1.86 12.56 -12.61
CA GLY A 293 1.36 13.90 -12.78
C GLY A 293 -0.13 14.04 -12.59
N VAL A 294 -0.69 15.14 -13.11
CA VAL A 294 -2.08 15.52 -12.86
C VAL A 294 -2.83 15.68 -14.17
N ASP A 295 -3.89 14.89 -14.33
CA ASP A 295 -4.86 15.10 -15.40
C ASP A 295 -5.86 16.19 -14.97
N THR A 296 -5.59 17.42 -15.40
CA THR A 296 -6.43 18.60 -15.14
C THR A 296 -7.74 18.63 -15.95
N THR A 297 -7.99 17.66 -16.82
CA THR A 297 -9.22 17.62 -17.64
C THR A 297 -10.40 16.94 -16.95
N GLN A 298 -10.16 16.32 -15.79
CA GLN A 298 -11.15 15.65 -14.97
C GLN A 298 -10.92 15.99 -13.48
N PRO A 299 -11.98 15.95 -12.65
CA PRO A 299 -11.84 16.22 -11.22
C PRO A 299 -10.96 15.19 -10.53
N THR A 300 -10.39 15.57 -9.39
CA THR A 300 -9.79 14.61 -8.45
C THR A 300 -10.88 13.63 -8.00
N PRO A 301 -10.69 12.31 -8.15
CA PRO A 301 -11.67 11.31 -7.74
C PRO A 301 -11.85 11.30 -6.23
N TRP A 302 -13.02 10.87 -5.77
CA TRP A 302 -13.41 11.00 -4.37
C TRP A 302 -12.46 10.28 -3.40
N TYR A 303 -11.90 9.14 -3.79
CA TYR A 303 -10.96 8.37 -2.96
C TYR A 303 -9.62 9.10 -2.76
N GLN A 304 -9.19 9.91 -3.73
CA GLN A 304 -8.02 10.80 -3.58
C GLN A 304 -8.35 11.98 -2.65
N THR A 305 -9.52 12.61 -2.83
CA THR A 305 -9.92 13.73 -1.95
C THR A 305 -10.18 13.27 -0.52
N ALA A 306 -10.74 12.07 -0.32
CA ALA A 306 -11.00 11.48 0.98
C ALA A 306 -9.70 11.13 1.72
N LEU A 307 -8.62 10.79 1.00
CA LEU A 307 -7.29 10.66 1.58
C LEU A 307 -6.66 12.02 1.97
N GLY A 308 -7.31 13.14 1.62
CA GLY A 308 -6.82 14.51 1.86
C GLY A 308 -5.99 15.09 0.71
N LEU A 309 -6.03 14.48 -0.47
CA LEU A 309 -5.21 14.90 -1.61
C LEU A 309 -5.88 15.99 -2.44
N THR A 310 -5.08 16.96 -2.87
CA THR A 310 -5.43 17.92 -3.92
C THR A 310 -4.31 17.94 -4.98
N PRO A 311 -4.21 16.89 -5.83
CA PRO A 311 -3.16 16.80 -6.85
C PRO A 311 -3.16 18.06 -7.70
N THR A 312 -2.01 18.76 -7.74
CA THR A 312 -1.86 20.05 -8.41
C THR A 312 -0.76 19.98 -9.45
N SER A 313 -1.06 20.44 -10.68
CA SER A 313 -0.10 20.45 -11.77
C SER A 313 1.04 21.43 -11.50
N VAL A 314 2.28 21.00 -11.74
CA VAL A 314 3.48 21.85 -11.68
C VAL A 314 3.63 22.80 -12.88
N ASN A 315 2.78 22.66 -13.91
CA ASN A 315 2.84 23.49 -15.10
C ASN A 315 2.43 24.95 -14.79
N PRO A 316 2.87 25.94 -15.59
CA PRO A 316 2.55 27.35 -15.36
C PRO A 316 1.05 27.69 -15.33
N SER A 317 0.21 26.89 -15.98
CA SER A 317 -1.25 27.05 -15.94
C SER A 317 -1.86 26.64 -14.60
N GLY A 318 -1.13 25.88 -13.78
CA GLY A 318 -1.63 25.22 -12.59
C GLY A 318 -2.80 24.29 -12.91
N GLY A 319 -3.69 24.13 -11.92
CA GLY A 319 -4.90 23.32 -12.01
C GLY A 319 -4.80 22.04 -11.19
N THR A 320 -5.95 21.55 -10.76
CA THR A 320 -6.11 20.33 -9.97
C THR A 320 -6.87 19.28 -10.78
N GLY A 321 -6.70 18.01 -10.43
CA GLY A 321 -7.38 16.92 -11.13
C GLY A 321 -6.96 15.54 -10.62
N ARG A 322 -7.19 14.49 -11.41
CA ARG A 322 -6.81 13.13 -11.03
C ARG A 322 -5.28 12.99 -11.02
N GLY A 323 -4.72 12.64 -9.86
CA GLY A 323 -3.30 12.36 -9.70
C GLY A 323 -2.94 10.97 -10.22
N ALA A 324 -1.73 10.81 -10.77
CA ALA A 324 -1.14 9.54 -11.19
C ALA A 324 0.35 9.49 -10.78
N PRO A 325 0.93 8.30 -10.54
CA PRO A 325 0.25 7.00 -10.53
C PRO A 325 -0.61 6.80 -9.27
N ASP A 326 -1.33 5.66 -9.17
CA ASP A 326 -2.01 5.24 -7.94
C ASP A 326 -1.07 4.44 -7.04
N VAL A 327 -0.24 3.57 -7.63
CA VAL A 327 0.76 2.71 -6.97
C VAL A 327 1.96 2.53 -7.88
N SER A 328 3.04 1.93 -7.40
CA SER A 328 4.21 1.60 -8.22
C SER A 328 4.76 0.21 -7.97
N ALA A 329 5.62 -0.28 -8.86
CA ALA A 329 6.51 -1.41 -8.61
C ALA A 329 7.80 -1.24 -9.43
N ASN A 330 8.77 -2.14 -9.20
CA ASN A 330 10.09 -2.07 -9.81
C ASN A 330 9.96 -1.99 -11.33
N SER A 331 10.76 -1.12 -11.93
CA SER A 331 10.69 -0.77 -13.35
C SER A 331 12.07 -0.57 -13.96
N GLY A 332 13.16 -0.99 -13.29
CA GLY A 332 14.51 -0.90 -13.84
C GLY A 332 15.51 -0.24 -12.89
N GLY A 333 16.50 0.46 -13.45
CA GLY A 333 17.63 1.01 -12.71
C GLY A 333 18.54 -0.08 -12.15
N ASN A 334 18.48 -0.31 -10.84
CA ASN A 334 19.36 -1.29 -10.17
C ASN A 334 18.83 -2.74 -10.23
N MET A 335 17.57 -2.94 -10.64
CA MET A 335 16.96 -4.27 -10.74
C MET A 335 16.16 -4.45 -12.02
N PHE A 336 16.61 -5.39 -12.86
CA PHE A 336 15.93 -5.80 -14.08
C PHE A 336 15.12 -7.09 -13.88
N TYR A 337 14.05 -7.22 -14.64
CA TYR A 337 13.29 -8.45 -14.77
C TYR A 337 14.00 -9.43 -15.70
N ARG A 338 14.10 -10.69 -15.28
CA ARG A 338 14.60 -11.78 -16.12
C ARG A 338 13.42 -12.51 -16.76
N VAL A 339 13.11 -12.15 -18.00
CA VAL A 339 11.91 -12.58 -18.74
C VAL A 339 12.30 -13.15 -20.10
N PRO A 340 11.39 -13.87 -20.78
CA PRO A 340 11.66 -14.34 -22.12
C PRO A 340 11.95 -13.20 -23.10
N ASP A 341 12.81 -13.46 -24.07
CA ASP A 341 13.02 -12.57 -25.22
C ASP A 341 11.76 -12.55 -26.13
N PRO A 342 11.70 -11.69 -27.16
CA PRO A 342 10.54 -11.63 -28.06
C PRO A 342 10.18 -12.97 -28.71
N THR A 343 11.16 -13.87 -28.90
CA THR A 343 10.95 -15.21 -29.47
C THR A 343 10.53 -16.26 -28.45
N MET A 344 10.52 -15.92 -27.15
CA MET A 344 10.30 -16.82 -26.01
C MET A 344 11.34 -17.94 -25.85
N THR A 345 12.47 -17.89 -26.57
CA THR A 345 13.47 -18.97 -26.58
C THR A 345 14.64 -18.75 -25.63
N GLN A 346 14.87 -17.50 -25.23
CA GLN A 346 15.97 -17.10 -24.35
C GLN A 346 15.46 -16.20 -23.23
N ILE A 347 16.25 -16.07 -22.16
CA ILE A 347 15.96 -15.12 -21.08
C ILE A 347 16.80 -13.86 -21.31
N GLN A 348 16.15 -12.70 -21.28
CA GLN A 348 16.78 -11.39 -21.33
C GLN A 348 16.49 -10.58 -20.06
N ALA A 349 17.19 -9.45 -19.92
CA ALA A 349 16.85 -8.42 -18.95
C ALA A 349 15.86 -7.45 -19.61
N ASP A 350 14.84 -7.05 -18.85
CA ASP A 350 13.79 -6.13 -19.30
C ASP A 350 13.31 -5.28 -18.11
N ASP A 351 12.63 -4.18 -18.38
CA ASP A 351 12.30 -3.13 -17.41
C ASP A 351 11.01 -2.37 -17.78
N GLY A 352 10.79 -1.18 -17.23
CA GLY A 352 9.63 -0.35 -17.51
C GLY A 352 8.46 -0.52 -16.55
N THR A 353 7.57 0.49 -16.54
CA THR A 353 6.24 0.39 -15.90
C THR A 353 5.40 -0.72 -16.54
N SER A 354 5.76 -1.11 -17.76
CA SER A 354 5.37 -2.35 -18.43
C SER A 354 5.61 -3.62 -17.62
N ALA A 355 6.71 -3.71 -16.86
CA ALA A 355 6.92 -4.85 -15.95
C ALA A 355 6.16 -4.70 -14.62
N ALA A 356 5.93 -3.45 -14.19
CA ALA A 356 5.25 -3.13 -12.93
C ALA A 356 3.76 -3.47 -12.96
N ALA A 357 3.05 -3.18 -14.06
CA ALA A 357 1.62 -3.48 -14.20
C ALA A 357 1.27 -4.97 -14.07
N PRO A 358 1.92 -5.91 -14.80
CA PRO A 358 1.68 -7.35 -14.63
C PRO A 358 2.19 -7.89 -13.30
N MET A 359 3.13 -7.22 -12.63
CA MET A 359 3.51 -7.55 -11.25
C MET A 359 2.34 -7.28 -10.29
N TRP A 360 1.72 -6.09 -10.37
CA TRP A 360 0.49 -5.80 -9.63
C TRP A 360 -0.66 -6.73 -10.01
N ALA A 361 -0.76 -7.16 -11.27
CA ALA A 361 -1.83 -8.08 -11.71
C ALA A 361 -1.65 -9.47 -11.12
N SER A 362 -0.38 -9.89 -10.98
CA SER A 362 0.00 -11.11 -10.30
C SER A 362 -0.41 -11.07 -8.82
N LEU A 363 -0.24 -9.93 -8.15
CA LEU A 363 -0.69 -9.74 -6.76
C LEU A 363 -2.22 -9.78 -6.65
N MET A 364 -2.92 -9.01 -7.48
CA MET A 364 -4.39 -8.94 -7.44
C MET A 364 -5.03 -10.30 -7.71
N ALA A 365 -4.46 -11.11 -8.62
CA ALA A 365 -4.94 -12.46 -8.85
C ALA A 365 -4.76 -13.38 -7.63
N GLN A 366 -3.70 -13.20 -6.84
CA GLN A 366 -3.52 -13.92 -5.57
C GLN A 366 -4.55 -13.45 -4.53
N ILE A 367 -4.77 -12.14 -4.42
CA ILE A 367 -5.74 -11.57 -3.47
C ILE A 367 -7.17 -12.00 -3.83
N ASP A 368 -7.56 -11.99 -5.11
CA ASP A 368 -8.87 -12.52 -5.55
C ASP A 368 -9.03 -14.01 -5.18
N THR A 369 -7.94 -14.78 -5.20
CA THR A 369 -7.96 -16.19 -4.81
C THR A 369 -8.20 -16.33 -3.30
N ILE A 370 -7.55 -15.49 -2.49
CA ILE A 370 -7.76 -15.41 -1.04
C ILE A 370 -9.20 -14.95 -0.75
N PHE A 371 -9.70 -13.93 -1.44
CA PHE A 371 -11.07 -13.45 -1.29
C PHE A 371 -12.08 -14.55 -1.55
N GLN A 372 -11.95 -15.30 -2.66
CA GLN A 372 -12.83 -16.43 -2.95
C GLN A 372 -12.76 -17.53 -1.88
N ASP A 373 -11.57 -17.83 -1.36
CA ASP A 373 -11.35 -18.81 -0.29
C ASP A 373 -12.02 -18.37 1.04
N GLN A 374 -12.13 -17.06 1.27
CA GLN A 374 -12.83 -16.45 2.41
C GLN A 374 -14.32 -16.17 2.13
N GLY A 375 -14.83 -16.50 0.95
CA GLY A 375 -16.23 -16.31 0.57
C GLY A 375 -16.60 -14.89 0.09
N LEU A 376 -15.60 -14.06 -0.22
CA LEU A 376 -15.75 -12.72 -0.79
C LEU A 376 -15.82 -12.77 -2.34
N PRO A 377 -16.45 -11.77 -2.99
CA PRO A 377 -16.37 -11.60 -4.44
C PRO A 377 -14.96 -11.20 -4.90
N ASN A 378 -14.67 -11.22 -6.20
CA ASN A 378 -13.43 -10.62 -6.70
C ASN A 378 -13.40 -9.11 -6.39
N LEU A 379 -12.20 -8.56 -6.24
CA LEU A 379 -11.95 -7.15 -5.94
C LEU A 379 -12.65 -6.19 -6.91
N GLY A 380 -12.55 -6.45 -8.22
CA GLY A 380 -13.11 -5.58 -9.25
C GLY A 380 -12.56 -4.16 -9.20
N TYR A 381 -13.44 -3.17 -9.10
CA TYR A 381 -13.02 -1.79 -8.86
C TYR A 381 -12.44 -1.67 -7.44
N THR A 382 -11.13 -1.45 -7.35
CA THR A 382 -10.37 -1.52 -6.08
C THR A 382 -9.61 -0.23 -5.74
N ASN A 383 -9.75 0.83 -6.55
CA ASN A 383 -9.06 2.10 -6.30
C ASN A 383 -9.37 2.61 -4.88
N ASP A 384 -10.64 2.63 -4.48
CA ASP A 384 -11.05 3.05 -3.14
C ASP A 384 -10.53 2.15 -2.01
N LEU A 385 -10.50 0.83 -2.22
CA LEU A 385 -9.98 -0.12 -1.23
C LEU A 385 -8.48 0.11 -0.98
N LEU A 386 -7.68 0.44 -2.02
CA LEU A 386 -6.26 0.76 -1.86
C LEU A 386 -6.04 2.04 -1.05
N TYR A 387 -6.84 3.08 -1.30
CA TYR A 387 -6.71 4.36 -0.58
C TYR A 387 -7.24 4.24 0.86
N THR A 388 -8.25 3.39 1.08
CA THR A 388 -8.70 3.01 2.43
C THR A 388 -7.59 2.28 3.17
N ALA A 389 -6.95 1.28 2.53
CA ALA A 389 -5.81 0.55 3.10
C ALA A 389 -4.64 1.50 3.41
N ALA A 390 -4.37 2.51 2.59
CA ALA A 390 -3.32 3.50 2.86
C ALA A 390 -3.62 4.35 4.10
N ALA A 391 -4.90 4.64 4.38
CA ALA A 391 -5.31 5.42 5.55
C ALA A 391 -5.30 4.58 6.84
N ILE A 392 -5.81 3.34 6.80
CA ILE A 392 -5.96 2.51 8.01
C ILE A 392 -4.75 1.62 8.30
N ALA A 393 -4.03 1.21 7.26
CA ALA A 393 -2.95 0.24 7.32
C ALA A 393 -1.79 0.64 6.38
N PRO A 394 -1.13 1.81 6.60
CA PRO A 394 -0.10 2.35 5.71
C PRO A 394 1.10 1.43 5.49
N ALA A 395 1.31 0.40 6.32
CA ALA A 395 2.32 -0.64 6.07
C ALA A 395 1.99 -1.59 4.91
N SER A 396 0.78 -1.51 4.35
CA SER A 396 0.42 -2.18 3.09
C SER A 396 1.26 -1.69 1.91
N PHE A 397 1.90 -0.52 2.04
CA PHE A 397 2.75 0.07 1.02
C PHE A 397 4.11 0.45 1.59
N ASN A 398 5.18 0.18 0.84
CA ASN A 398 6.49 0.76 1.06
C ASN A 398 6.49 2.16 0.43
N ASP A 399 6.77 3.17 1.26
CA ASP A 399 6.66 4.57 0.91
C ASP A 399 7.96 5.09 0.31
N ILE A 400 7.89 5.48 -0.97
CA ILE A 400 9.07 5.88 -1.72
C ILE A 400 9.27 7.37 -1.53
N THR A 401 10.29 7.73 -0.77
CA THR A 401 10.55 9.14 -0.39
C THR A 401 11.78 9.73 -1.07
N LEU A 402 12.39 9.00 -2.01
CA LEU A 402 13.64 9.36 -2.67
C LEU A 402 13.52 9.29 -4.18
N GLY A 403 13.80 10.41 -4.85
CA GLY A 403 13.86 10.51 -6.31
C GLY A 403 12.86 11.51 -6.89
N ASN A 404 12.82 11.60 -8.22
CA ASN A 404 11.94 12.49 -8.97
C ASN A 404 11.77 11.98 -10.41
N ASN A 405 10.71 12.41 -11.09
CA ASN A 405 10.47 12.10 -12.51
C ASN A 405 10.70 13.29 -13.45
N VAL A 406 11.50 14.29 -13.04
CA VAL A 406 11.68 15.55 -13.77
C VAL A 406 12.37 15.32 -15.11
N SER A 407 11.66 15.58 -16.20
CA SER A 407 12.20 15.40 -17.56
C SER A 407 11.74 16.44 -18.58
N SER A 408 10.98 17.47 -18.20
CA SER A 408 10.47 18.45 -19.18
C SER A 408 11.57 19.25 -19.91
N PHE A 409 11.35 19.48 -21.21
CA PHE A 409 12.29 20.19 -22.09
C PHE A 409 11.58 20.85 -23.29
N HIS A 410 12.27 21.79 -23.94
CA HIS A 410 11.91 22.32 -25.25
C HIS A 410 13.03 22.10 -26.27
N HIS A 411 12.69 22.09 -27.56
CA HIS A 411 13.67 22.15 -28.64
C HIS A 411 14.37 23.52 -28.73
N GLY A 412 15.64 23.50 -29.12
CA GLY A 412 16.55 24.65 -29.11
C GLY A 412 17.30 24.78 -27.78
N GLY A 413 18.55 25.26 -27.81
CA GLY A 413 19.35 25.46 -26.60
C GLY A 413 20.82 25.08 -26.79
N THR A 414 21.55 24.98 -25.68
CA THR A 414 22.97 24.60 -25.66
C THR A 414 23.21 23.15 -25.26
N LEU A 415 22.19 22.47 -24.73
CA LEU A 415 22.23 21.04 -24.49
C LEU A 415 21.78 20.31 -25.75
N THR A 416 22.15 19.04 -25.88
CA THR A 416 21.68 18.15 -26.94
C THR A 416 21.01 16.93 -26.32
N ASP A 417 19.95 16.44 -26.94
CA ASP A 417 19.36 15.15 -26.57
C ASP A 417 20.20 13.97 -27.10
N SER A 418 19.72 12.74 -26.89
CA SER A 418 20.37 11.51 -27.35
C SER A 418 20.41 11.36 -28.89
N ASN A 419 19.60 12.13 -29.62
CA ASN A 419 19.62 12.20 -31.08
C ASN A 419 20.55 13.29 -31.61
N GLY A 420 21.09 14.13 -30.72
CA GLY A 420 21.92 15.28 -31.06
C GLY A 420 21.14 16.56 -31.36
N ASP A 421 19.82 16.57 -31.11
CA ASP A 421 18.98 17.73 -31.33
C ASP A 421 19.16 18.75 -30.18
N PRO A 422 19.33 20.05 -30.48
CA PRO A 422 19.45 21.05 -29.44
C PRO A 422 18.19 21.12 -28.57
N ILE A 423 18.37 21.20 -27.26
CA ILE A 423 17.28 21.28 -26.28
C ILE A 423 17.62 22.23 -25.11
N THR A 424 16.57 22.61 -24.38
CA THR A 424 16.63 23.35 -23.12
C THR A 424 15.74 22.64 -22.10
N LEU A 425 16.32 22.18 -20.99
CA LEU A 425 15.56 21.59 -19.88
C LEU A 425 14.76 22.68 -19.16
N THR A 426 13.50 22.39 -18.86
CA THR A 426 12.58 23.35 -18.20
C THR A 426 12.35 23.06 -16.72
N GLY A 427 12.58 21.82 -16.27
CA GLY A 427 12.59 21.46 -14.85
C GLY A 427 11.22 21.21 -14.21
N PHE A 428 10.13 21.23 -14.98
CA PHE A 428 8.82 20.73 -14.54
C PHE A 428 8.83 19.20 -14.43
N GLY A 429 8.31 18.72 -13.32
CA GLY A 429 8.12 17.33 -12.91
C GLY A 429 7.85 17.27 -11.41
N TYR A 430 7.82 16.07 -10.83
CA TYR A 430 7.42 15.83 -9.46
C TYR A 430 8.51 15.08 -8.68
N TYR A 431 8.43 15.16 -7.36
CA TYR A 431 9.39 14.56 -6.42
C TYR A 431 8.65 13.60 -5.51
N ALA A 432 9.33 12.50 -5.17
CA ALA A 432 8.89 11.59 -4.13
C ALA A 432 8.90 12.25 -2.76
N GLY A 433 8.01 11.82 -1.86
CA GLY A 433 7.88 12.36 -0.52
C GLY A 433 6.97 11.49 0.36
N PRO A 434 6.84 11.79 1.67
CA PRO A 434 6.04 10.97 2.56
C PRO A 434 4.57 10.86 2.13
N GLY A 435 4.03 9.64 2.13
CA GLY A 435 2.65 9.35 1.77
C GLY A 435 2.44 9.29 0.26
N TYR A 436 1.27 9.73 -0.21
CA TYR A 436 0.99 9.76 -1.65
C TYR A 436 1.82 10.85 -2.34
N ASP A 437 2.51 10.50 -3.42
CA ASP A 437 3.17 11.46 -4.30
C ASP A 437 2.89 11.22 -5.80
N LEU A 438 3.19 12.24 -6.62
CA LEU A 438 2.95 12.22 -8.07
C LEU A 438 4.09 11.58 -8.88
N THR A 439 4.86 10.71 -8.24
CA THR A 439 5.90 9.88 -8.87
C THR A 439 5.69 8.40 -8.62
N THR A 440 5.22 8.03 -7.43
CA THR A 440 5.06 6.63 -7.01
C THR A 440 3.70 6.30 -6.38
N GLY A 441 2.79 7.28 -6.33
CA GLY A 441 1.45 7.10 -5.81
C GLY A 441 1.51 6.74 -4.32
N LEU A 442 0.78 5.70 -3.93
CA LEU A 442 0.82 5.15 -2.57
C LEU A 442 2.12 4.39 -2.25
N GLY A 443 2.98 4.14 -3.23
CA GLY A 443 4.22 3.37 -3.09
C GLY A 443 4.13 1.95 -3.68
N THR A 444 5.05 1.07 -3.27
CA THR A 444 5.13 -0.33 -3.73
C THR A 444 4.47 -1.30 -2.73
N PRO A 445 3.98 -2.48 -3.14
CA PRO A 445 3.18 -3.30 -2.25
C PRO A 445 4.03 -4.04 -1.21
N ASN A 446 3.54 -4.10 0.03
CA ASN A 446 3.73 -5.28 0.87
C ASN A 446 2.49 -6.18 0.69
N GLY A 447 2.60 -7.18 -0.18
CA GLY A 447 1.48 -7.96 -0.67
C GLY A 447 0.71 -8.69 0.42
N THR A 448 1.39 -9.24 1.43
CA THR A 448 0.75 -9.92 2.56
C THR A 448 -0.02 -8.94 3.44
N LEU A 449 0.58 -7.79 3.79
CA LEU A 449 -0.09 -6.76 4.58
C LEU A 449 -1.26 -6.12 3.84
N LEU A 450 -1.09 -5.90 2.53
CA LEU A 450 -2.18 -5.42 1.69
C LEU A 450 -3.32 -6.43 1.63
N ALA A 451 -3.04 -7.73 1.44
CA ALA A 451 -4.07 -8.76 1.40
C ALA A 451 -4.87 -8.85 2.72
N ARG A 452 -4.20 -8.75 3.88
CA ARG A 452 -4.85 -8.68 5.20
C ARG A 452 -5.74 -7.45 5.34
N SER A 453 -5.25 -6.30 4.90
CA SER A 453 -5.99 -5.03 4.96
C SER A 453 -7.22 -5.07 4.06
N LEU A 454 -7.08 -5.53 2.81
CA LEU A 454 -8.20 -5.65 1.87
C LEU A 454 -9.23 -6.67 2.34
N SER A 455 -8.81 -7.81 2.89
CA SER A 455 -9.73 -8.80 3.49
C SER A 455 -10.54 -8.19 4.64
N SER A 456 -9.88 -7.44 5.53
CA SER A 456 -10.55 -6.74 6.64
C SER A 456 -11.55 -5.69 6.14
N ILE A 457 -11.15 -4.86 5.18
CA ILE A 457 -12.04 -3.84 4.58
C ILE A 457 -13.27 -4.49 3.94
N ALA A 458 -13.06 -5.53 3.13
CA ALA A 458 -14.14 -6.19 2.41
C ALA A 458 -15.13 -6.87 3.38
N HIS A 459 -14.65 -7.54 4.42
CA HIS A 459 -15.53 -8.13 5.42
C HIS A 459 -16.28 -7.08 6.24
N SER A 460 -15.61 -6.01 6.67
CA SER A 460 -16.26 -4.87 7.36
C SER A 460 -17.40 -4.30 6.51
N GLN A 461 -17.12 -3.95 5.25
CA GLN A 461 -18.12 -3.34 4.36
C GLN A 461 -19.27 -4.27 3.97
N MET A 462 -19.03 -5.58 3.88
CA MET A 462 -20.06 -6.54 3.46
C MET A 462 -20.93 -7.08 4.59
N TYR A 463 -20.41 -7.12 5.82
CA TYR A 463 -21.05 -7.82 6.94
C TYR A 463 -21.26 -6.97 8.19
N PHE A 464 -20.66 -5.78 8.28
CA PHE A 464 -20.67 -4.90 9.46
C PHE A 464 -21.04 -3.45 9.12
N ASP A 465 -21.77 -3.21 8.03
CA ASP A 465 -22.23 -1.87 7.63
C ASP A 465 -23.17 -1.19 8.64
N ALA A 466 -23.74 -1.97 9.56
CA ALA A 466 -24.57 -1.50 10.67
C ALA A 466 -23.77 -1.10 11.93
N GLU A 467 -22.47 -1.44 12.00
CA GLU A 467 -21.65 -1.05 13.14
C GLU A 467 -21.43 0.47 13.14
N PRO A 468 -21.60 1.15 14.29
CA PRO A 468 -21.44 2.59 14.34
C PRO A 468 -19.97 2.96 14.15
N SER A 469 -19.73 3.95 13.30
CA SER A 469 -18.44 4.63 13.15
C SER A 469 -18.01 5.29 14.46
N VAL A 470 -16.70 5.58 14.59
CA VAL A 470 -16.21 6.38 15.73
C VAL A 470 -16.81 7.78 15.72
N ILE A 471 -16.83 8.41 14.55
CA ILE A 471 -17.49 9.69 14.34
C ILE A 471 -18.27 9.69 13.03
N ASP A 472 -19.36 10.45 13.01
CA ASP A 472 -20.18 10.71 11.84
C ASP A 472 -20.16 12.19 11.48
N ALA A 473 -20.24 12.49 10.17
CA ALA A 473 -20.38 13.86 9.70
C ALA A 473 -21.76 14.41 10.07
N ASP A 474 -21.82 15.64 10.60
CA ASP A 474 -23.08 16.24 11.06
C ASP A 474 -23.93 16.87 9.93
N GLY A 475 -23.51 16.71 8.66
CA GLY A 475 -24.12 17.33 7.49
C GLY A 475 -23.69 18.79 7.24
N ALA A 476 -22.85 19.35 8.11
CA ALA A 476 -22.06 20.57 7.91
C ALA A 476 -20.56 20.20 7.90
N SER A 477 -19.68 21.11 8.32
CA SER A 477 -18.24 20.85 8.47
C SER A 477 -17.89 20.27 9.85
N GLY A 478 -18.87 19.74 10.59
CA GLY A 478 -18.71 19.25 11.96
C GLY A 478 -18.83 17.73 12.08
N TRP A 479 -18.53 17.23 13.27
CA TRP A 479 -18.50 15.79 13.58
C TRP A 479 -19.32 15.50 14.83
N ARG A 480 -19.86 14.28 14.91
CA ARG A 480 -20.58 13.77 16.07
C ARG A 480 -20.06 12.40 16.44
N SER A 481 -20.17 12.02 17.71
CA SER A 481 -19.91 10.65 18.15
C SER A 481 -20.93 9.70 17.52
N GLY A 482 -20.46 8.62 16.89
CA GLY A 482 -21.35 7.61 16.27
C GLY A 482 -22.04 6.70 17.29
N ALA A 483 -21.55 6.65 18.53
CA ALA A 483 -22.11 5.81 19.60
C ALA A 483 -21.85 6.40 20.99
N ASP A 484 -22.47 5.80 22.01
CA ASP A 484 -22.02 5.97 23.40
C ASP A 484 -20.68 5.23 23.56
N GLN A 485 -19.58 5.95 23.78
CA GLN A 485 -18.24 5.34 23.73
C GLN A 485 -17.19 6.14 24.51
N SER A 486 -16.12 5.44 24.91
CA SER A 486 -14.88 6.07 25.37
C SER A 486 -13.87 6.12 24.25
N LEU A 487 -13.23 7.27 24.04
CA LEU A 487 -12.23 7.51 23.00
C LEU A 487 -10.91 7.96 23.58
N LEU A 488 -9.82 7.33 23.15
CA LEU A 488 -8.47 7.85 23.31
C LEU A 488 -8.34 9.15 22.53
N VAL A 489 -7.61 10.12 23.09
CA VAL A 489 -7.28 11.40 22.44
C VAL A 489 -5.76 11.51 22.37
N GLN A 490 -5.21 11.39 21.17
CA GLN A 490 -3.78 11.17 20.92
C GLN A 490 -3.21 12.32 20.08
N THR A 491 -2.28 13.09 20.63
CA THR A 491 -1.70 14.23 19.91
C THR A 491 -0.38 13.85 19.22
N MET A 492 -0.26 14.20 17.94
CA MET A 492 0.93 14.00 17.12
C MET A 492 1.35 15.34 16.52
N SER A 493 2.47 15.90 16.98
CA SER A 493 2.99 17.18 16.47
C SER A 493 4.49 17.25 16.62
N SER A 494 5.17 17.89 15.65
CA SER A 494 6.61 18.13 15.71
C SER A 494 7.01 19.28 16.65
N ALA A 495 6.02 19.99 17.21
CA ALA A 495 6.21 21.09 18.14
C ALA A 495 5.24 20.95 19.34
N GLY A 496 5.48 21.73 20.39
CA GLY A 496 4.51 21.83 21.48
C GLY A 496 3.26 22.58 21.03
N VAL A 497 2.08 22.03 21.29
CA VAL A 497 0.79 22.57 20.84
C VAL A 497 -0.23 22.63 21.97
N ASN A 498 -1.14 23.60 21.90
CA ASN A 498 -2.34 23.63 22.74
C ASN A 498 -3.49 23.00 21.97
N VAL A 499 -4.13 22.00 22.54
CA VAL A 499 -5.27 21.30 21.96
C VAL A 499 -6.52 21.69 22.74
N ASN A 500 -7.57 22.06 22.02
CA ASN A 500 -8.91 22.26 22.57
C ASN A 500 -9.83 21.21 21.96
N LEU A 501 -10.40 20.36 22.82
CA LEU A 501 -11.38 19.34 22.46
C LEU A 501 -12.75 19.81 22.96
N THR A 502 -13.72 19.95 22.06
CA THR A 502 -15.09 20.36 22.42
C THR A 502 -16.04 19.18 22.20
N GLU A 503 -16.73 18.79 23.26
CA GLU A 503 -17.67 17.66 23.33
C GLU A 503 -19.01 18.20 23.82
N GLY A 504 -20.02 18.23 22.96
CA GLY A 504 -21.31 18.83 23.29
C GLY A 504 -21.16 20.30 23.71
N SER A 505 -21.44 20.58 25.00
CA SER A 505 -21.27 21.91 25.61
C SER A 505 -19.96 22.07 26.40
N ASP A 506 -19.21 20.99 26.58
CA ASP A 506 -18.00 20.94 27.38
C ASP A 506 -16.77 21.17 26.52
N THR A 507 -15.71 21.71 27.12
CA THR A 507 -14.45 22.00 26.43
C THR A 507 -13.29 21.65 27.34
N PHE A 508 -12.36 20.86 26.82
CA PHE A 508 -11.17 20.42 27.49
C PHE A 508 -9.94 21.00 26.78
N ASP A 509 -9.11 21.71 27.54
CA ASP A 509 -7.89 22.34 27.06
C ASP A 509 -6.68 21.66 27.68
N PHE A 510 -5.75 21.20 26.85
CA PHE A 510 -4.50 20.63 27.33
C PHE A 510 -3.32 20.99 26.42
N PHE A 511 -2.13 20.98 27.02
CA PHE A 511 -0.88 21.16 26.30
C PHE A 511 -0.31 19.79 25.95
N SER A 512 0.07 19.61 24.68
CA SER A 512 0.89 18.48 24.24
C SER A 512 2.31 18.95 24.00
N ALA A 513 3.29 18.25 24.58
CA ALA A 513 4.66 18.34 24.10
C ALA A 513 4.77 17.81 22.66
N ALA A 514 5.86 18.15 21.98
CA ALA A 514 6.18 17.57 20.69
C ALA A 514 6.37 16.05 20.82
N SER A 515 5.91 15.31 19.81
CA SER A 515 6.36 13.95 19.54
C SER A 515 7.83 13.99 19.14
N ASP A 516 8.59 12.99 19.57
CA ASP A 516 9.98 12.85 19.15
C ASP A 516 10.07 12.50 17.65
N VAL A 517 11.19 12.86 17.01
CA VAL A 517 11.40 12.71 15.55
C VAL A 517 11.26 11.27 15.05
N PHE A 518 11.47 10.28 15.93
CA PHE A 518 11.37 8.85 15.63
C PHE A 518 10.31 8.14 16.48
N SER A 519 9.33 8.88 17.00
CA SER A 519 8.18 8.24 17.65
C SER A 519 7.47 7.35 16.63
N TRP A 520 7.01 6.18 17.05
CA TRP A 520 6.51 5.19 16.11
C TRP A 520 5.27 5.72 15.38
N THR A 521 5.25 5.54 14.06
CA THR A 521 4.08 5.80 13.22
C THR A 521 3.22 4.55 13.12
N CYS A 522 1.99 4.69 12.58
CA CYS A 522 1.16 3.53 12.23
C CYS A 522 1.92 2.54 11.33
N ARG A 523 2.72 3.05 10.38
CA ARG A 523 3.47 2.23 9.43
C ARG A 523 4.50 1.34 10.12
N ILE A 524 5.41 1.91 10.93
CA ILE A 524 6.45 1.09 11.57
C ILE A 524 5.86 0.12 12.60
N ALA A 525 4.81 0.52 13.33
CA ALA A 525 4.12 -0.38 14.25
C ALA A 525 3.57 -1.61 13.51
N GLN A 526 2.88 -1.41 12.39
CA GLN A 526 2.31 -2.48 11.57
C GLN A 526 3.38 -3.32 10.84
N GLN A 527 4.43 -2.70 10.30
CA GLN A 527 5.57 -3.41 9.68
C GLN A 527 6.31 -4.28 10.70
N SER A 528 6.48 -3.79 11.93
CA SER A 528 7.19 -4.51 12.99
C SER A 528 6.49 -5.80 13.42
N LEU A 529 5.20 -5.95 13.13
CA LEU A 529 4.41 -7.13 13.46
C LEU A 529 4.58 -8.29 12.46
N GLN A 530 5.70 -8.32 11.72
CA GLN A 530 6.09 -9.45 10.87
C GLN A 530 7.27 -10.23 11.49
N PRO A 531 7.30 -11.57 11.38
CA PRO A 531 8.34 -12.40 12.00
C PRO A 531 9.75 -12.13 11.47
N ASP A 532 9.87 -11.61 10.25
CA ASP A 532 11.11 -11.31 9.55
C ASP A 532 11.61 -9.86 9.77
N PHE A 533 10.84 -9.01 10.46
CA PHE A 533 11.29 -7.67 10.84
C PHE A 533 12.35 -7.75 11.95
N ASP A 534 13.53 -7.19 11.67
CA ASP A 534 14.73 -7.36 12.50
C ASP A 534 14.55 -6.75 13.90
N PRO A 535 14.73 -7.55 14.97
CA PRO A 535 14.65 -7.04 16.33
C PRO A 535 15.67 -5.94 16.63
N ASN A 536 16.77 -5.80 15.89
CA ASN A 536 17.72 -4.69 16.09
C ASN A 536 17.19 -3.35 15.60
N LEU A 537 16.36 -3.33 14.54
CA LEU A 537 15.70 -2.11 14.08
C LEU A 537 14.65 -1.66 15.10
N VAL A 538 13.89 -2.61 15.65
CA VAL A 538 12.91 -2.36 16.72
C VAL A 538 13.58 -1.66 17.91
N ARG A 539 14.68 -2.24 18.42
CA ARG A 539 15.44 -1.65 19.53
C ARG A 539 16.13 -0.33 19.20
N LEU A 540 16.40 -0.04 17.93
CA LEU A 540 17.06 1.20 17.52
C LEU A 540 16.15 2.42 17.68
N PHE A 541 14.83 2.20 17.56
CA PHE A 541 13.79 3.22 17.63
C PHE A 541 12.96 3.13 18.92
N ASP A 542 13.56 2.59 19.97
CA ASP A 542 13.00 2.57 21.33
C ASP A 542 13.12 3.95 22.02
N THR A 543 12.28 4.23 23.01
CA THR A 543 12.27 5.40 23.91
C THR A 543 11.90 6.75 23.29
N PHE A 544 11.39 6.76 22.05
CA PHE A 544 10.99 8.00 21.36
C PHE A 544 9.51 8.30 21.63
N GLY A 545 9.29 9.27 22.51
CA GLY A 545 7.98 9.57 23.08
C GLY A 545 6.99 10.17 22.08
N GLN A 546 5.74 9.77 22.22
CA GLN A 546 4.59 10.40 21.56
C GLN A 546 4.20 11.72 22.27
N GLY A 547 3.23 12.42 21.67
CA GLY A 547 2.61 13.58 22.29
C GLY A 547 1.68 13.20 23.45
N ALA A 548 0.80 14.11 23.83
CA ALA A 548 -0.15 13.87 24.90
C ALA A 548 -1.16 12.76 24.53
N LEU A 549 -1.48 11.93 25.53
CA LEU A 549 -2.55 10.94 25.51
C LEU A 549 -3.56 11.29 26.60
N GLY A 550 -4.83 11.34 26.24
CA GLY A 550 -5.96 11.46 27.16
C GLY A 550 -7.10 10.53 26.76
N GLN A 551 -8.24 10.67 27.44
CA GLN A 551 -9.47 9.97 27.10
C GLN A 551 -10.67 10.91 27.25
N ALA A 552 -11.64 10.73 26.36
CA ALA A 552 -12.93 11.40 26.34
C ALA A 552 -14.05 10.35 26.43
N THR A 553 -15.21 10.72 26.97
CA THR A 553 -16.41 9.87 26.95
C THR A 553 -17.54 10.66 26.32
N LEU A 554 -18.05 10.16 25.20
CA LEU A 554 -19.09 10.84 24.44
C LEU A 554 -20.37 10.01 24.42
N SER A 555 -21.49 10.72 24.47
CA SER A 555 -22.79 10.14 24.14
C SER A 555 -22.98 10.06 22.62
N SER A 556 -23.80 9.13 22.15
CA SER A 556 -24.21 9.06 20.74
C SER A 556 -24.81 10.40 20.28
N ASP A 557 -24.51 10.80 19.05
CA ASP A 557 -24.90 12.06 18.41
C ASP A 557 -24.35 13.35 19.06
N GLU A 558 -23.53 13.23 20.10
CA GLU A 558 -22.86 14.37 20.75
C GLU A 558 -21.84 15.01 19.80
N SER A 559 -21.87 16.34 19.69
CA SER A 559 -20.97 17.06 18.79
C SER A 559 -19.53 16.98 19.27
N LEU A 560 -18.61 16.73 18.33
CA LEU A 560 -17.17 16.68 18.57
C LEU A 560 -16.45 17.66 17.65
N SER A 561 -15.53 18.45 18.20
CA SER A 561 -14.59 19.23 17.40
C SER A 561 -13.25 19.38 18.09
N VAL A 562 -12.20 19.54 17.29
CA VAL A 562 -10.84 19.75 17.76
C VAL A 562 -10.30 21.06 17.19
N SER A 563 -9.56 21.81 17.98
CA SER A 563 -8.68 22.86 17.48
C SER A 563 -7.26 22.74 18.04
N ILE A 564 -6.28 23.04 17.19
CA ILE A 564 -4.85 23.01 17.53
C ILE A 564 -4.32 24.44 17.40
N ASN A 565 -3.75 24.97 18.49
CA ASN A 565 -3.31 26.37 18.61
C ASN A 565 -4.40 27.39 18.22
N GLY A 566 -5.67 27.06 18.48
CA GLY A 566 -6.83 27.89 18.14
C GLY A 566 -7.30 27.80 16.68
N THR A 567 -6.65 26.98 15.84
CA THR A 567 -7.10 26.67 14.47
C THR A 567 -7.98 25.43 14.50
N SER A 568 -9.20 25.53 13.95
CA SER A 568 -10.09 24.37 13.81
C SER A 568 -9.45 23.29 12.95
N ALA A 569 -9.40 22.07 13.47
CA ALA A 569 -8.83 20.93 12.80
C ALA A 569 -9.88 20.21 11.92
N GLU A 570 -9.45 19.65 10.80
CA GLU A 570 -10.32 18.95 9.85
C GLU A 570 -10.05 17.44 9.90
N ALA A 571 -11.12 16.62 9.90
CA ALA A 571 -11.01 15.17 9.83
C ALA A 571 -11.24 14.63 8.41
N LEU A 572 -10.38 15.07 7.47
CA LEU A 572 -10.53 14.78 6.03
C LEU A 572 -10.63 13.28 5.73
N GLN A 573 -9.83 12.48 6.43
CA GLN A 573 -9.74 11.02 6.24
C GLN A 573 -10.81 10.23 6.98
N ALA A 574 -11.68 10.87 7.78
CA ALA A 574 -12.66 10.15 8.59
C ALA A 574 -13.61 9.26 7.77
N THR A 575 -13.88 9.63 6.52
CA THR A 575 -14.69 8.79 5.60
C THR A 575 -14.00 7.47 5.21
N LEU A 576 -12.68 7.36 5.39
CA LEU A 576 -11.90 6.14 5.16
C LEU A 576 -11.54 5.41 6.45
N THR A 577 -11.49 6.11 7.59
CA THR A 577 -10.93 5.57 8.85
C THR A 577 -11.94 5.34 9.97
N SER A 578 -13.05 6.11 10.00
CA SER A 578 -13.96 6.14 11.15
C SER A 578 -14.67 4.81 11.44
N SER A 579 -14.99 4.02 10.42
CA SER A 579 -15.53 2.67 10.57
C SER A 579 -14.50 1.68 11.13
N PHE A 580 -13.20 2.00 11.01
CA PHE A 580 -12.09 1.16 11.48
C PHE A 580 -11.53 1.61 12.83
N GLY A 581 -12.35 2.29 13.64
CA GLY A 581 -12.05 2.51 15.05
C GLY A 581 -11.24 3.77 15.36
N PHE A 582 -10.98 4.66 14.40
CA PHE A 582 -10.31 5.94 14.67
C PHE A 582 -10.60 7.04 13.63
N ALA A 583 -10.33 8.30 13.98
CA ALA A 583 -10.31 9.41 13.05
C ALA A 583 -9.26 10.46 13.45
N ASP A 584 -8.61 11.09 12.46
CA ASP A 584 -7.54 12.07 12.67
C ASP A 584 -8.03 13.48 12.34
N PHE A 585 -7.97 14.39 13.31
CA PHE A 585 -8.24 15.81 13.15
C PHE A 585 -6.93 16.56 12.92
N MET A 586 -6.77 17.19 11.77
CA MET A 586 -5.49 17.73 11.32
C MET A 586 -5.51 19.25 11.10
N THR A 587 -4.36 19.88 11.35
CA THR A 587 -3.99 21.25 10.96
C THR A 587 -2.56 21.25 10.45
N GLU A 588 -2.04 22.40 10.00
CA GLU A 588 -0.61 22.55 9.67
C GLU A 588 0.31 22.33 10.89
N ASP A 589 -0.19 22.51 12.12
CA ASP A 589 0.58 22.39 13.37
C ASP A 589 0.66 20.95 13.88
N GLY A 590 -0.14 20.01 13.38
CA GLY A 590 -0.17 18.61 13.82
C GLY A 590 -1.54 17.96 13.68
N ALA A 591 -1.66 16.78 14.28
CA ALA A 591 -2.86 15.96 14.27
C ALA A 591 -3.28 15.53 15.68
N VAL A 592 -4.58 15.37 15.89
CA VAL A 592 -5.17 14.73 17.06
C VAL A 592 -6.01 13.55 16.58
N ARG A 593 -5.61 12.34 16.96
CA ARG A 593 -6.39 11.13 16.72
C ARG A 593 -7.39 10.94 17.85
N VAL A 594 -8.64 10.64 17.48
CA VAL A 594 -9.62 10.04 18.37
C VAL A 594 -9.79 8.57 18.00
N ALA A 595 -9.66 7.65 18.96
CA ALA A 595 -9.65 6.21 18.66
C ALA A 595 -10.29 5.37 19.77
N ARG A 596 -10.87 4.23 19.41
CA ARG A 596 -11.40 3.28 20.39
C ARG A 596 -10.26 2.58 21.15
N PRO A 597 -10.35 2.45 22.50
CA PRO A 597 -9.41 1.68 23.32
C PRO A 597 -9.71 0.16 23.32
N LEU A 598 -10.47 -0.32 22.33
CA LEU A 598 -10.91 -1.70 22.16
C LEU A 598 -11.03 -2.04 20.68
N ALA A 599 -11.07 -3.33 20.35
CA ALA A 599 -11.39 -3.81 19.03
C ALA A 599 -12.87 -4.22 18.91
N VAL A 600 -13.47 -3.98 17.74
CA VAL A 600 -14.73 -4.62 17.34
C VAL A 600 -14.37 -5.84 16.48
N ALA A 601 -14.89 -7.01 16.82
CA ALA A 601 -14.58 -8.25 16.11
C ALA A 601 -15.37 -8.36 14.80
N GLU A 602 -14.84 -7.72 13.75
CA GLU A 602 -15.33 -7.83 12.37
C GLU A 602 -14.87 -9.15 11.73
N THR A 603 -15.44 -10.26 12.19
CA THR A 603 -15.04 -11.60 11.77
C THR A 603 -15.36 -11.91 10.30
N ALA A 604 -14.56 -12.78 9.68
CA ALA A 604 -14.78 -13.19 8.30
C ALA A 604 -16.20 -13.75 8.10
N GLY A 605 -16.96 -13.12 7.19
CA GLY A 605 -18.34 -13.48 6.86
C GLY A 605 -19.37 -13.18 7.94
N GLY A 606 -19.03 -12.38 8.97
CA GLY A 606 -19.90 -12.11 10.11
C GLY A 606 -20.25 -13.38 10.90
N GLN A 607 -19.27 -14.28 11.06
CA GLN A 607 -19.47 -15.58 11.70
C GLN A 607 -19.02 -15.59 13.16
N ASP A 608 -19.67 -16.43 13.95
CA ASP A 608 -19.32 -16.66 15.36
C ASP A 608 -18.29 -17.79 15.52
N ASP A 609 -17.77 -17.98 16.74
CA ASP A 609 -16.81 -19.05 17.08
C ASP A 609 -15.51 -19.04 16.24
N GLN A 610 -15.07 -17.87 15.78
CA GLN A 610 -13.89 -17.72 14.93
C GLN A 610 -12.59 -17.73 15.73
N THR A 611 -11.47 -17.92 15.02
CA THR A 611 -10.12 -17.71 15.58
C THR A 611 -9.57 -16.37 15.10
N ALA A 612 -9.33 -15.43 16.00
CA ALA A 612 -8.63 -14.20 15.68
C ALA A 612 -7.11 -14.39 15.84
N ILE A 613 -6.31 -13.92 14.88
CA ILE A 613 -4.85 -13.94 15.00
C ILE A 613 -4.40 -12.75 15.83
N VAL A 614 -3.56 -13.02 16.84
CA VAL A 614 -2.95 -12.00 17.68
C VAL A 614 -1.47 -11.93 17.36
N ARG A 615 -1.00 -10.79 16.84
CA ARG A 615 0.42 -10.54 16.56
C ARG A 615 0.99 -9.59 17.59
N LEU A 616 2.19 -9.88 18.08
CA LEU A 616 2.84 -9.10 19.13
C LEU A 616 4.27 -8.75 18.74
N ARG A 617 4.65 -7.50 18.98
CA ARG A 617 6.04 -7.05 18.99
C ARG A 617 6.31 -6.38 20.34
N GLN A 618 7.38 -6.75 21.03
CA GLN A 618 7.76 -6.13 22.29
C GLN A 618 9.03 -5.33 22.11
N ASN A 619 9.06 -4.07 22.51
CA ASN A 619 10.29 -3.29 22.62
C ASN A 619 10.68 -2.99 24.08
N GLY A 620 9.73 -3.14 25.01
CA GLY A 620 9.99 -2.98 26.44
C GLY A 620 10.91 -4.07 26.97
N ALA A 621 11.80 -3.72 27.90
CA ALA A 621 12.76 -4.67 28.46
C ALA A 621 12.17 -5.59 29.53
N ASP A 622 10.99 -5.26 30.07
CA ASP A 622 10.36 -5.99 31.16
C ASP A 622 9.61 -7.26 30.69
N SER A 623 9.27 -8.14 31.64
CA SER A 623 8.48 -9.33 31.37
C SER A 623 7.00 -8.98 31.40
N LEU A 624 6.35 -9.06 30.25
CA LEU A 624 4.96 -8.63 30.06
C LEU A 624 4.00 -9.80 29.90
N THR A 625 2.74 -9.59 30.28
CA THR A 625 1.65 -10.54 30.05
C THR A 625 0.39 -9.78 29.65
N LEU A 626 -0.15 -10.10 28.48
CA LEU A 626 -1.37 -9.51 27.91
C LEU A 626 -2.58 -10.40 28.22
N SER A 627 -3.70 -9.80 28.60
CA SER A 627 -5.02 -10.44 28.62
C SER A 627 -5.98 -9.64 27.74
N LEU A 628 -6.78 -10.38 26.96
CA LEU A 628 -7.82 -9.86 26.08
C LEU A 628 -9.16 -10.35 26.63
N TYR A 629 -10.13 -9.46 26.83
CA TYR A 629 -11.39 -9.80 27.49
C TYR A 629 -12.59 -9.10 26.84
N ARG A 630 -13.77 -9.69 26.99
CA ARG A 630 -15.03 -9.14 26.46
C ARG A 630 -15.60 -8.04 27.37
N VAL A 631 -16.09 -6.98 26.75
CA VAL A 631 -16.89 -5.92 27.40
C VAL A 631 -18.29 -5.86 26.79
N ASP A 632 -19.25 -5.27 27.51
CA ASP A 632 -20.66 -5.17 27.09
C ASP A 632 -20.91 -3.98 26.14
N ASP A 633 -20.08 -2.94 26.20
CA ASP A 633 -20.26 -1.72 25.42
C ASP A 633 -18.92 -1.03 25.09
N LEU A 634 -19.01 0.02 24.27
CA LEU A 634 -17.85 0.80 23.81
C LEU A 634 -17.24 1.72 24.89
N SER A 635 -17.85 1.79 26.08
CA SER A 635 -17.27 2.45 27.27
C SER A 635 -16.48 1.47 28.15
N GLY A 636 -16.52 0.18 27.82
CA GLY A 636 -15.79 -0.86 28.54
C GLY A 636 -16.55 -1.48 29.70
N ALA A 637 -17.86 -1.27 29.83
CA ALA A 637 -18.59 -1.80 30.98
C ALA A 637 -18.63 -3.35 30.99
N ILE A 638 -18.67 -3.96 32.18
CA ILE A 638 -18.85 -5.40 32.36
C ILE A 638 -19.87 -5.66 33.47
N ASP A 639 -21.01 -6.25 33.12
CA ASP A 639 -22.12 -6.55 34.03
C ASP A 639 -22.54 -5.32 34.88
N GLY A 640 -22.47 -4.12 34.27
CA GLY A 640 -22.77 -2.83 34.90
C GLY A 640 -21.64 -2.24 35.76
N LEU A 641 -20.44 -2.83 35.76
CA LEU A 641 -19.23 -2.25 36.34
C LEU A 641 -18.49 -1.45 35.28
N HIS A 642 -18.16 -0.19 35.58
CA HIS A 642 -17.33 0.64 34.71
C HIS A 642 -15.83 0.38 34.96
N PRO A 643 -14.95 0.65 33.99
CA PRO A 643 -13.51 0.64 34.23
C PRO A 643 -13.14 1.46 35.48
N GLY A 644 -12.33 0.87 36.37
CA GLY A 644 -11.95 1.47 37.65
C GLY A 644 -12.85 1.12 38.85
N ASP A 645 -14.06 0.59 38.60
CA ASP A 645 -14.95 0.17 39.69
C ASP A 645 -14.38 -1.02 40.49
N SER A 646 -14.77 -1.07 41.77
CA SER A 646 -14.44 -2.21 42.62
C SER A 646 -15.06 -3.50 42.07
N GLY A 647 -14.21 -4.46 41.71
CA GLY A 647 -14.63 -5.74 41.14
C GLY A 647 -14.46 -5.83 39.62
N TYR A 648 -14.21 -4.71 38.92
CA TYR A 648 -14.01 -4.69 37.47
C TYR A 648 -12.92 -5.67 37.01
N ALA A 649 -11.78 -5.70 37.71
CA ALA A 649 -10.68 -6.60 37.37
C ALA A 649 -11.04 -8.09 37.46
N ALA A 650 -11.89 -8.47 38.42
CA ALA A 650 -12.36 -9.86 38.55
C ALA A 650 -13.39 -10.20 37.45
N ALA A 651 -14.22 -9.23 37.06
CA ALA A 651 -15.17 -9.38 35.97
C ALA A 651 -14.46 -9.53 34.61
N ALA A 652 -13.46 -8.69 34.34
CA ALA A 652 -12.60 -8.81 33.16
C ALA A 652 -11.90 -10.17 33.08
N GLN A 653 -11.33 -10.64 34.20
CA GLN A 653 -10.70 -11.97 34.25
C GLN A 653 -11.70 -13.11 33.96
N ALA A 654 -12.94 -13.00 34.42
CA ALA A 654 -13.99 -14.00 34.16
C ALA A 654 -14.44 -14.03 32.70
N ARG A 655 -14.22 -12.93 31.96
CA ARG A 655 -14.52 -12.78 30.53
C ARG A 655 -13.27 -12.79 29.63
N ALA A 656 -12.13 -13.19 30.18
CA ALA A 656 -10.89 -13.29 29.42
C ALA A 656 -11.02 -14.40 28.36
N TYR A 657 -10.62 -14.07 27.15
CA TYR A 657 -10.57 -15.03 26.05
C TYR A 657 -9.51 -16.09 26.29
N GLN A 658 -9.78 -17.28 25.75
CA GLN A 658 -8.78 -18.33 25.70
C GLN A 658 -7.90 -18.19 24.46
N THR A 659 -6.62 -18.47 24.63
CA THR A 659 -5.68 -18.64 23.53
C THR A 659 -5.83 -20.04 22.93
N ALA A 660 -5.43 -20.20 21.67
CA ALA A 660 -5.35 -21.51 21.00
C ALA A 660 -4.40 -22.49 21.71
N THR A 661 -3.54 -22.00 22.61
CA THR A 661 -2.62 -22.80 23.44
C THR A 661 -3.19 -23.17 24.82
N GLY A 662 -4.42 -22.76 25.14
CA GLY A 662 -5.16 -23.17 26.34
C GLY A 662 -4.96 -22.30 27.58
N GLY A 663 -4.45 -21.07 27.45
CA GLY A 663 -4.33 -20.07 28.52
C GLY A 663 -5.31 -18.91 28.35
N ALA A 664 -5.43 -18.03 29.36
CA ALA A 664 -6.22 -16.79 29.28
C ALA A 664 -5.34 -15.52 29.15
N THR A 665 -4.04 -15.73 28.93
CA THR A 665 -3.04 -14.69 28.80
C THR A 665 -1.99 -15.06 27.76
N VAL A 666 -1.37 -14.04 27.17
CA VAL A 666 -0.28 -14.14 26.21
C VAL A 666 0.98 -13.53 26.82
N ALA A 667 2.06 -14.31 26.91
CA ALA A 667 3.34 -13.79 27.36
C ALA A 667 3.94 -12.87 26.29
N GLY A 668 4.52 -11.75 26.71
CA GLY A 668 5.28 -10.90 25.81
C GLY A 668 6.48 -11.64 25.20
N PRO A 669 6.80 -11.42 23.92
CA PRO A 669 7.91 -12.12 23.23
C PRO A 669 9.31 -11.76 23.73
N GLY A 670 9.43 -10.74 24.58
CA GLY A 670 10.69 -10.19 25.07
C GLY A 670 11.27 -9.12 24.14
N HIS A 671 12.13 -8.28 24.70
CA HIS A 671 12.72 -7.09 24.07
C HIS A 671 13.22 -7.31 22.63
N GLY A 672 12.58 -6.62 21.69
CA GLY A 672 12.80 -6.63 20.24
C GLY A 672 12.05 -7.74 19.50
N ASN A 673 11.53 -8.77 20.16
CA ASN A 673 11.10 -10.02 19.52
C ASN A 673 9.62 -10.01 19.12
N TYR A 674 9.30 -10.90 18.18
CA TYR A 674 7.95 -11.16 17.67
C TYR A 674 7.31 -12.38 18.34
N ALA A 675 5.99 -12.37 18.49
CA ALA A 675 5.19 -13.57 18.72
C ALA A 675 3.85 -13.50 17.99
N GLN A 676 3.26 -14.67 17.80
CA GLN A 676 1.92 -14.83 17.23
C GLN A 676 1.16 -15.91 17.99
N THR A 677 -0.13 -15.71 18.19
CA THR A 677 -1.05 -16.72 18.74
C THR A 677 -2.45 -16.56 18.14
N GLY A 678 -3.37 -17.43 18.52
CA GLY A 678 -4.78 -17.34 18.15
C GLY A 678 -5.65 -17.12 19.39
N LEU A 679 -6.66 -16.26 19.28
CA LEU A 679 -7.76 -16.12 20.21
C LEU A 679 -8.92 -16.98 19.71
N ILE A 680 -9.46 -17.88 20.54
CA ILE A 680 -10.50 -18.82 20.11
C ILE A 680 -11.88 -18.40 20.60
N ASN A 681 -12.91 -18.88 19.90
CA ASN A 681 -14.32 -18.62 20.16
C ASN A 681 -14.67 -17.13 20.08
N VAL A 682 -14.09 -16.39 19.12
CA VAL A 682 -14.42 -14.98 18.90
C VAL A 682 -15.69 -14.89 18.05
N ASP A 683 -16.69 -14.18 18.56
CA ASP A 683 -17.99 -14.01 17.92
C ASP A 683 -18.04 -12.71 17.12
N ALA A 684 -18.89 -12.65 16.10
CA ALA A 684 -19.07 -11.46 15.30
C ALA A 684 -19.60 -10.31 16.16
N GLY A 685 -18.96 -9.15 16.09
CA GLY A 685 -19.36 -7.95 16.84
C GLY A 685 -18.91 -7.94 18.32
N ASP A 686 -18.12 -8.94 18.76
CA ASP A 686 -17.51 -8.89 20.09
C ASP A 686 -16.69 -7.62 20.29
N LEU A 687 -16.82 -7.02 21.48
CA LEU A 687 -16.00 -5.90 21.92
C LEU A 687 -14.85 -6.42 22.79
N ILE A 688 -13.62 -6.30 22.29
CA ILE A 688 -12.42 -6.89 22.89
C ILE A 688 -11.53 -5.79 23.47
N ALA A 689 -11.42 -5.76 24.80
CA ALA A 689 -10.59 -4.81 25.54
C ALA A 689 -9.30 -5.46 26.06
N PHE A 690 -8.38 -4.62 26.51
CA PHE A 690 -7.00 -5.01 26.81
C PHE A 690 -6.62 -4.79 28.28
N GLN A 691 -5.80 -5.71 28.81
CA GLN A 691 -5.08 -5.57 30.07
C GLN A 691 -3.63 -6.02 29.89
N LEU A 692 -2.67 -5.17 30.21
CA LEU A 692 -1.25 -5.49 30.25
C LEU A 692 -0.77 -5.59 31.70
N THR A 693 -0.09 -6.67 32.05
CA THR A 693 0.62 -6.79 33.34
C THR A 693 2.12 -6.79 33.11
N ASN A 694 2.80 -5.79 33.68
CA ASN A 694 4.24 -5.80 33.83
C ASN A 694 4.60 -6.65 35.05
N THR A 695 5.00 -7.90 34.79
CA THR A 695 5.32 -8.87 35.85
C THR A 695 6.67 -8.60 36.51
N THR A 696 7.56 -7.85 35.87
CA THR A 696 8.82 -7.40 36.49
C THR A 696 8.54 -6.40 37.61
N LYS A 697 7.63 -5.45 37.38
CA LYS A 697 7.35 -4.34 38.32
C LYS A 697 6.14 -4.59 39.22
N GLY A 698 5.26 -5.52 38.86
CA GLY A 698 4.05 -5.83 39.61
C GLY A 698 2.93 -4.81 39.39
N HIS A 699 2.89 -4.18 38.22
CA HIS A 699 1.85 -3.22 37.82
C HIS A 699 0.98 -3.81 36.71
N THR A 700 -0.28 -3.36 36.68
CA THR A 700 -1.27 -3.74 35.67
C THR A 700 -1.89 -2.48 35.09
N TYR A 701 -1.94 -2.42 33.78
CA TYR A 701 -2.47 -1.31 32.99
C TYR A 701 -3.58 -1.80 32.07
N TRP A 702 -4.51 -0.92 31.77
CA TRP A 702 -5.75 -1.19 31.05
C TRP A 702 -5.86 -0.26 29.85
N GLY A 703 -6.60 -0.70 28.83
CA GLY A 703 -6.91 0.15 27.68
C GLY A 703 -7.72 1.41 28.05
N PHE A 704 -8.63 1.29 29.03
CA PHE A 704 -9.42 2.39 29.55
C PHE A 704 -8.70 3.10 30.70
N VAL A 705 -8.52 4.42 30.60
CA VAL A 705 -7.69 5.18 31.55
C VAL A 705 -8.26 5.20 32.97
N ASP A 706 -9.58 5.11 33.12
CA ASP A 706 -10.26 5.13 34.43
C ASP A 706 -9.91 3.92 35.30
N ALA A 707 -9.45 2.82 34.68
CA ALA A 707 -8.96 1.63 35.38
C ALA A 707 -7.46 1.70 35.77
N ASN A 708 -6.74 2.73 35.32
CA ASN A 708 -5.32 2.92 35.57
C ASN A 708 -5.05 3.83 36.78
N GLU A 709 -3.78 3.95 37.14
CA GLU A 709 -3.34 4.82 38.22
C GLU A 709 -3.67 6.30 37.98
N THR A 710 -3.69 7.04 39.08
CA THR A 710 -3.80 8.49 39.06
C THR A 710 -2.46 9.12 39.43
N VAL A 711 -1.93 10.01 38.59
CA VAL A 711 -0.75 10.83 38.86
C VAL A 711 -1.15 12.30 38.84
N ASN A 712 -0.81 13.04 39.91
CA ASN A 712 -1.20 14.45 40.09
C ASN A 712 -2.71 14.74 40.00
N GLY A 713 -3.54 13.74 40.29
CA GLY A 713 -5.00 13.87 40.25
C GLY A 713 -5.64 13.47 38.91
N GLU A 714 -4.84 13.12 37.91
CA GLU A 714 -5.30 12.70 36.57
C GLU A 714 -5.00 11.21 36.33
N HIS A 715 -5.91 10.53 35.63
CA HIS A 715 -5.69 9.15 35.20
C HIS A 715 -4.60 9.07 34.11
N VAL A 716 -3.83 7.99 34.12
CA VAL A 716 -2.74 7.78 33.16
C VAL A 716 -3.19 6.86 32.03
N GLY A 717 -2.98 7.30 30.79
CA GLY A 717 -3.19 6.49 29.60
C GLY A 717 -1.98 5.61 29.28
N HIS A 718 -2.25 4.34 28.96
CA HIS A 718 -1.23 3.34 28.64
C HIS A 718 -1.42 2.70 27.27
N LEU A 719 -2.40 3.13 26.48
CA LEU A 719 -2.75 2.53 25.20
C LEU A 719 -2.76 3.59 24.10
N TRP A 720 -2.08 3.30 23.00
CA TRP A 720 -2.00 4.14 21.81
C TRP A 720 -2.51 3.37 20.60
N ASN A 721 -3.45 3.92 19.83
CA ASN A 721 -3.91 3.33 18.58
C ASN A 721 -2.94 3.64 17.42
N TYR A 722 -2.56 2.62 16.67
CA TYR A 722 -1.67 2.65 15.49
C TYR A 722 -2.40 2.27 14.18
N GLY A 723 -3.71 2.52 14.10
CA GLY A 723 -4.52 2.16 12.93
C GLY A 723 -5.11 0.75 13.03
N LEU A 724 -5.52 0.19 11.89
CA LEU A 724 -6.33 -1.03 11.74
C LEU A 724 -6.03 -2.09 12.81
N ASN A 725 -6.92 -2.17 13.80
CA ASN A 725 -6.86 -3.10 14.93
C ASN A 725 -5.46 -3.28 15.54
N THR A 726 -4.68 -2.20 15.64
CA THR A 726 -3.30 -2.20 16.12
C THR A 726 -3.14 -1.19 17.24
N TRP A 727 -2.63 -1.62 18.38
CA TRP A 727 -2.40 -0.78 19.55
C TRP A 727 -1.03 -1.03 20.15
N GLY A 728 -0.45 -0.01 20.77
CA GLY A 728 0.79 -0.08 21.52
C GLY A 728 0.60 0.30 22.97
N PHE A 729 1.37 -0.35 23.84
CA PHE A 729 1.34 -0.12 25.27
C PHE A 729 2.58 0.60 25.78
N GLU A 730 2.38 1.37 26.85
CA GLU A 730 3.42 1.83 27.78
C GLU A 730 3.38 0.94 29.04
N ASP A 731 4.53 0.40 29.46
CA ASP A 731 4.62 -0.62 30.51
C ASP A 731 5.09 -0.11 31.89
N LEU A 732 5.30 1.21 32.03
CA LEU A 732 5.78 1.84 33.25
C LEU A 732 4.77 2.78 33.92
N TYR A 733 4.72 2.72 35.25
CA TYR A 733 3.84 3.54 36.09
C TYR A 733 4.06 5.03 35.84
N GLY A 734 2.96 5.78 35.73
CA GLY A 734 2.99 7.22 35.46
C GLY A 734 3.24 7.58 34.01
N GLY A 735 3.10 6.62 33.08
CA GLY A 735 3.21 6.82 31.64
C GLY A 735 4.64 6.76 31.10
N GLY A 736 5.59 6.24 31.89
CA GLY A 736 6.99 6.00 31.50
C GLY A 736 7.65 7.00 30.55
N ASP A 737 8.17 6.50 29.43
CA ASP A 737 8.82 7.34 28.42
C ASP A 737 7.86 7.80 27.30
N ARG A 738 6.63 7.26 27.30
CA ARG A 738 5.50 7.62 26.43
C ARG A 738 5.73 7.21 24.99
N ASP A 739 6.55 6.22 24.70
CA ASP A 739 6.79 5.77 23.33
C ASP A 739 5.72 4.78 22.83
N PHE A 740 4.97 4.18 23.76
CA PHE A 740 3.89 3.22 23.54
C PHE A 740 4.27 2.07 22.61
N ASN A 741 5.54 1.67 22.58
CA ASN A 741 6.01 0.54 21.80
C ASN A 741 6.54 -0.61 22.68
N ASP A 742 6.39 -0.49 24.01
CA ASP A 742 6.79 -1.55 24.95
C ASP A 742 6.16 -2.89 24.57
N LEU A 743 4.86 -2.88 24.26
CA LEU A 743 4.16 -4.00 23.62
C LEU A 743 3.18 -3.48 22.56
N VAL A 744 3.47 -3.76 21.30
CA VAL A 744 2.56 -3.55 20.17
C VAL A 744 1.80 -4.84 19.90
N VAL A 745 0.48 -4.72 19.72
CA VAL A 745 -0.46 -5.82 19.53
C VAL A 745 -1.37 -5.50 18.35
N GLN A 746 -1.57 -6.47 17.47
CA GLN A 746 -2.61 -6.43 16.44
C GLN A 746 -3.58 -7.61 16.60
N LEU A 747 -4.87 -7.31 16.47
CA LEU A 747 -5.93 -8.32 16.32
C LEU A 747 -6.37 -8.38 14.87
N ASP A 748 -6.38 -9.59 14.31
CA ASP A 748 -6.77 -9.85 12.93
C ASP A 748 -7.86 -10.92 12.90
N PHE A 749 -9.06 -10.50 12.50
CA PHE A 749 -10.28 -11.32 12.56
C PHE A 749 -10.55 -12.10 11.28
N THR A 750 -9.72 -11.94 10.25
CA THR A 750 -9.98 -12.50 8.91
C THR A 750 -8.88 -13.46 8.47
N SER A 751 -7.63 -13.27 8.90
CA SER A 751 -6.48 -14.04 8.42
C SER A 751 -6.59 -15.56 8.61
N ALA A 752 -7.24 -16.02 9.68
CA ALA A 752 -7.40 -17.43 9.98
C ALA A 752 -8.51 -18.13 9.16
N SER A 753 -9.33 -17.36 8.45
CA SER A 753 -10.47 -17.89 7.69
C SER A 753 -10.01 -18.63 6.41
N GLY A 754 -10.90 -19.47 5.90
CA GLY A 754 -10.63 -20.30 4.72
C GLY A 754 -9.44 -21.25 4.96
N SER A 755 -8.46 -21.17 4.07
CA SER A 755 -7.21 -21.93 4.10
C SER A 755 -6.15 -21.33 5.03
N GLY A 756 -6.39 -20.16 5.62
CA GLY A 756 -5.47 -19.50 6.55
C GLY A 756 -4.19 -18.96 5.88
N TRP A 757 -4.25 -18.61 4.60
CA TRP A 757 -3.07 -18.15 3.82
C TRP A 757 -2.48 -16.83 4.30
N LEU A 758 -3.22 -16.07 5.10
CA LEU A 758 -2.78 -14.78 5.63
C LEU A 758 -2.24 -14.86 7.06
N VAL A 759 -2.20 -16.04 7.70
CA VAL A 759 -1.79 -16.20 9.11
C VAL A 759 -0.33 -15.85 9.33
#